data_AF-A0A2E8B0I7-F1
#
_entry.id   AF-A0A2E8B0I7-F1
#
_cell.length_a   1.000
_cell.length_b   1.000
_cell.length_c   1.000
_cell.angle_alpha   90.00
_cell.angle_beta   90.00
_cell.angle_gamma   90.00
#
_symmetry.space_group_name_H-M   'P 1'
#
loop_
_entity.id
_entity.type
_entity.pdbx_description
1 polymer ?
#
loop_
_entity_poly.entity_id
_entity_poly.type
_entity_poly.pdbx_seq_one_letter_code
_entity_poly.pdbx_strand_id
1 'polypeptide(L)'
;MNVAAPTLLKLEQVTKSFPGVRALAGVDFDLRAGEVHALVGENGAGKSTLINIISGVLQPDSGCCRLEGELCDWTDPVAARKTGIVTVHQEADFFPTLSVAENIALLHGLPTRKFGFVNWSAMQKTAQKVIGAVGEPIGAGVPADRLSVAHRHMLQIAATVLRSAKVVVLDEPTSALTSVEASWLFEQVARLKAEGVGVIYISHRQEEVLALSDRITVLRDGRKIWTKDRQDVDGKLLIQAMVGRDLEASSSELQPRPGSATVDAGQDHVVPRLEVCDLNDGKGRFQGINFHLDAGEIIGVYGLIGAGRTEMARAIFGLEPVVSGRVLVDGEPIKIRRPQDAVRAGIAYLPEDRLREGLCRGLTIRANAVLPTLDRWTQLFRPSGETAFSYSSHPPHQEPWIKRWSLGLLANRPVEKQVTRQVVQQLEVRQRTIEQPISQLSGGNQQKVVLGRWLLAAPKVMILDEPTRGVDVGAKAEIHRILRQIADRGCAILMISSELPEIQRHSDRIMVLRSGKISDQWAAAEVTATQIAEAALPGEKASEQTARDRNQSRHRTARGVGEWGLATVIAVLGVWLSLTSENFFSWSNFGNLMAETALWSVLGLAAATVIVVGGIDISIGSLLALSAACAGLLFKLPLPPEISIPLAILAALAVGLAGGLLNGFLALVGKVHPIVVTLGMMIVYRGMVIALVSGRQISSVPEAFGWISIYPASGFRAAIVLGLVVSLVLYVIHVHRRAGRHLYALGSSASAARLVGLSHAKTWLFAFALGGLLTGIAAVMVLSASMQMQSQLAKGWELQAIAVAVIGGVSITGGRGTVPGVILGAVLLRLVNLALVRWEIRGEQVDVFVGGLILAAVLLDLFLRKRGT
;
A
#
# COMPACT_ATOMS: atom_id res chain seq x y z
N MET A 1 -17.27 9.85 48.60
CA MET A 1 -18.30 9.17 47.78
C MET A 1 -17.83 9.23 46.33
N ASN A 2 -17.34 8.12 45.78
CA ASN A 2 -16.97 8.03 44.35
C ASN A 2 -18.25 7.95 43.53
N VAL A 3 -18.71 9.08 42.99
CA VAL A 3 -19.77 9.08 41.98
C VAL A 3 -19.19 8.37 40.76
N ALA A 4 -19.74 7.23 40.38
CA ALA A 4 -19.29 6.49 39.20
C ALA A 4 -19.34 7.42 37.98
N ALA A 5 -18.22 7.53 37.26
CA ALA A 5 -18.11 8.39 36.08
C ALA A 5 -19.22 8.05 35.06
N PRO A 6 -19.86 9.06 34.44
CA PRO A 6 -20.97 8.83 33.53
C PRO A 6 -20.55 7.97 32.34
N THR A 7 -21.45 7.08 31.91
CA THR A 7 -21.23 6.24 30.72
C THR A 7 -21.29 7.12 29.47
N LEU A 8 -20.17 7.19 28.77
CA LEU A 8 -19.99 8.00 27.57
C LEU A 8 -20.45 7.26 26.32
N LEU A 9 -20.09 5.99 26.16
CA LEU A 9 -20.48 5.14 25.02
C LEU A 9 -21.06 3.84 25.55
N LYS A 10 -22.17 3.37 24.95
CA LYS A 10 -22.82 2.11 25.32
C LYS A 10 -23.29 1.35 24.08
N LEU A 11 -22.90 0.09 23.98
CA LEU A 11 -23.33 -0.86 22.96
C LEU A 11 -24.13 -1.95 23.65
N GLU A 12 -25.32 -2.26 23.12
CA GLU A 12 -26.24 -3.24 23.68
C GLU A 12 -26.64 -4.26 22.61
N GLN A 13 -26.40 -5.54 22.91
CA GLN A 13 -26.77 -6.71 22.10
C GLN A 13 -26.36 -6.61 20.62
N VAL A 14 -25.19 -6.02 20.37
CA VAL A 14 -24.72 -5.78 19.00
C VAL A 14 -24.34 -7.10 18.31
N THR A 15 -24.96 -7.37 17.17
CA THR A 15 -24.68 -8.53 16.32
C THR A 15 -24.23 -8.08 14.94
N LYS A 16 -23.26 -8.80 14.36
CA LYS A 16 -22.83 -8.60 12.98
C LYS A 16 -22.41 -9.90 12.33
N SER A 17 -22.92 -10.16 11.14
CA SER A 17 -22.62 -11.33 10.33
C SER A 17 -22.10 -10.93 8.96
N PHE A 18 -21.15 -11.72 8.45
CA PHE A 18 -20.67 -11.67 7.08
C PHE A 18 -20.94 -13.04 6.43
N PRO A 19 -20.90 -13.15 5.09
CA PRO A 19 -21.08 -14.44 4.42
C PRO A 19 -20.14 -15.52 4.98
N GLY A 20 -20.70 -16.48 5.73
CA GLY A 20 -19.97 -17.61 6.32
C GLY A 20 -19.37 -17.40 7.71
N VAL A 21 -19.46 -16.21 8.33
CA VAL A 21 -18.92 -15.96 9.69
C VAL A 21 -19.84 -15.00 10.46
N ARG A 22 -20.20 -15.37 11.70
CA ARG A 22 -20.84 -14.46 12.66
C ARG A 22 -19.75 -13.75 13.46
N ALA A 23 -19.44 -12.52 13.09
CA ALA A 23 -18.31 -11.77 13.66
C ALA A 23 -18.61 -11.21 15.06
N LEU A 24 -19.87 -10.82 15.33
CA LEU A 24 -20.35 -10.43 16.65
C LEU A 24 -21.68 -11.12 16.93
N ALA A 25 -21.86 -11.63 18.15
CA ALA A 25 -23.03 -12.40 18.57
C ALA A 25 -23.57 -11.86 19.89
N GLY A 26 -24.25 -10.70 19.85
CA GLY A 26 -24.90 -10.10 21.02
C GLY A 26 -23.91 -9.52 22.02
N VAL A 27 -22.98 -8.67 21.56
CA VAL A 27 -21.95 -8.07 22.41
C VAL A 27 -22.47 -6.80 23.08
N ASP A 28 -22.35 -6.73 24.40
CA ASP A 28 -22.53 -5.48 25.16
C ASP A 28 -21.17 -4.91 25.58
N PHE A 29 -20.97 -3.61 25.39
CA PHE A 29 -19.74 -2.89 25.74
C PHE A 29 -20.09 -1.48 26.23
N ASP A 30 -19.41 -0.98 27.24
CA ASP A 30 -19.58 0.37 27.76
C ASP A 30 -18.22 1.05 27.96
N LEU A 31 -18.18 2.38 27.90
CA LEU A 31 -17.00 3.20 28.17
C LEU A 31 -17.44 4.43 28.98
N ARG A 32 -16.74 4.74 30.06
CA ARG A 32 -16.98 5.92 30.91
C ARG A 32 -16.11 7.09 30.48
N ALA A 33 -16.53 8.31 30.85
CA ALA A 33 -15.71 9.49 30.65
C ALA A 33 -14.42 9.41 31.47
N GLY A 34 -13.27 9.75 30.87
CA GLY A 34 -11.96 9.71 31.52
C GLY A 34 -11.47 8.29 31.86
N GLU A 35 -11.96 7.26 31.17
CA GLU A 35 -11.57 5.85 31.36
C GLU A 35 -10.72 5.37 30.19
N VAL A 36 -9.68 4.58 30.46
CA VAL A 36 -8.99 3.76 29.46
C VAL A 36 -9.53 2.33 29.53
N HIS A 37 -10.35 1.93 28.57
CA HIS A 37 -10.92 0.59 28.49
C HIS A 37 -10.17 -0.24 27.46
N ALA A 38 -9.45 -1.27 27.92
CA ALA A 38 -8.78 -2.21 27.04
C ALA A 38 -9.76 -3.23 26.44
N LEU A 39 -9.76 -3.36 25.11
CA LEU A 39 -10.50 -4.39 24.38
C LEU A 39 -9.53 -5.44 23.86
N VAL A 40 -9.60 -6.63 24.42
CA VAL A 40 -8.61 -7.69 24.22
C VAL A 40 -9.28 -8.96 23.67
N GLY A 41 -8.55 -9.77 22.93
CA GLY A 41 -9.05 -11.03 22.36
C GLY A 41 -8.13 -11.58 21.28
N GLU A 42 -8.34 -12.81 20.86
CA GLU A 42 -7.61 -13.42 19.74
C GLU A 42 -7.89 -12.72 18.40
N ASN A 43 -7.07 -13.04 17.39
CA ASN A 43 -7.33 -12.56 16.03
C ASN A 43 -8.59 -13.23 15.48
N GLY A 44 -9.55 -12.40 15.06
CA GLY A 44 -10.87 -12.89 14.64
C GLY A 44 -11.92 -12.93 15.77
N ALA A 45 -11.57 -12.52 16.99
CA ALA A 45 -12.53 -12.45 18.11
C ALA A 45 -13.66 -11.40 17.94
N GLY A 46 -13.59 -10.54 16.92
CA GLY A 46 -14.60 -9.52 16.62
C GLY A 46 -14.25 -8.08 17.03
N LYS A 47 -13.04 -7.83 17.56
CA LYS A 47 -12.56 -6.50 18.00
C LYS A 47 -12.70 -5.42 16.91
N SER A 48 -12.09 -5.65 15.74
CA SER A 48 -12.15 -4.68 14.62
C SER A 48 -13.56 -4.51 14.07
N THR A 49 -14.40 -5.56 14.14
CA THR A 49 -15.82 -5.43 13.77
C THR A 49 -16.56 -4.50 14.72
N LEU A 50 -16.31 -4.62 16.03
CA LEU A 50 -16.88 -3.72 17.04
C LEU A 50 -16.41 -2.27 16.83
N ILE A 51 -15.12 -2.06 16.60
CA ILE A 51 -14.55 -0.73 16.32
C ILE A 51 -15.15 -0.12 15.05
N ASN A 52 -15.30 -0.91 13.99
CA ASN A 52 -15.89 -0.44 12.74
C ASN A 52 -17.36 -0.04 12.89
N ILE A 53 -18.08 -0.65 13.85
CA ILE A 53 -19.44 -0.22 14.20
C ILE A 53 -19.41 1.11 14.97
N ILE A 54 -18.56 1.20 16.00
CA ILE A 54 -18.39 2.44 16.80
C ILE A 54 -17.98 3.63 15.91
N SER A 55 -17.10 3.40 14.95
CA SER A 55 -16.60 4.42 14.03
C SER A 55 -17.51 4.70 12.82
N GLY A 56 -18.66 4.02 12.69
CA GLY A 56 -19.61 4.26 11.59
C GLY A 56 -19.20 3.69 10.23
N VAL A 57 -18.14 2.88 10.17
CA VAL A 57 -17.71 2.16 8.97
C VAL A 57 -18.68 1.01 8.64
N LEU A 58 -19.23 0.37 9.67
CA LEU A 58 -20.18 -0.73 9.55
C LEU A 58 -21.44 -0.42 10.35
N GLN A 59 -22.58 -0.86 9.82
CA GLN A 59 -23.83 -0.89 10.58
C GLN A 59 -24.00 -2.27 11.24
N PRO A 60 -24.47 -2.34 12.50
CA PRO A 60 -24.84 -3.61 13.12
C PRO A 60 -26.05 -4.23 12.39
N ASP A 61 -26.19 -5.56 12.46
CA ASP A 61 -27.39 -6.23 11.94
C ASP A 61 -28.53 -6.19 12.97
N SER A 62 -28.19 -6.20 14.26
CA SER A 62 -29.11 -6.00 15.39
C SER A 62 -28.38 -5.39 16.59
N GLY A 63 -29.14 -4.88 17.56
CA GLY A 63 -28.61 -4.17 18.73
C GLY A 63 -28.56 -2.66 18.50
N CYS A 64 -28.08 -1.90 19.50
CA CYS A 64 -27.96 -0.45 19.38
C CYS A 64 -26.65 0.06 20.00
N CYS A 65 -26.21 1.22 19.51
CA CYS A 65 -25.09 1.97 20.04
C CYS A 65 -25.65 3.32 20.52
N ARG A 66 -25.19 3.80 21.69
CA ARG A 66 -25.56 5.09 22.26
C ARG A 66 -24.32 5.86 22.69
N LEU A 67 -24.28 7.16 22.41
CA LEU A 67 -23.24 8.09 22.85
C LEU A 67 -23.92 9.14 23.73
N GLU A 68 -23.48 9.28 24.98
CA GLU A 68 -24.11 10.16 25.98
C GLU A 68 -25.62 9.93 26.15
N GLY A 69 -26.08 8.69 25.92
CA GLY A 69 -27.49 8.31 25.98
C GLY A 69 -28.27 8.50 24.68
N GLU A 70 -27.72 9.18 23.68
CA GLU A 70 -28.36 9.36 22.37
C GLU A 70 -28.03 8.20 21.42
N LEU A 71 -29.02 7.74 20.63
CA LEU A 71 -28.83 6.68 19.65
C LEU A 71 -27.85 7.11 18.55
N CYS A 72 -26.89 6.24 18.27
CA CYS A 72 -25.89 6.42 17.23
C CYS A 72 -26.49 6.00 15.88
N ASP A 73 -27.00 6.96 15.10
CA ASP A 73 -27.63 6.73 13.80
C ASP A 73 -26.69 7.02 12.61
N TRP A 74 -25.41 7.29 12.88
CA TRP A 74 -24.46 7.67 11.85
C TRP A 74 -24.22 6.53 10.86
N THR A 75 -24.30 6.85 9.57
CA THR A 75 -24.12 5.90 8.46
C THR A 75 -22.72 5.93 7.85
N ASP A 76 -21.88 6.85 8.32
CA ASP A 76 -20.52 7.03 7.81
C ASP A 76 -19.54 7.56 8.89
N PRO A 77 -18.23 7.38 8.70
CA PRO A 77 -17.22 7.81 9.67
C PRO A 77 -17.14 9.32 9.92
N VAL A 78 -17.58 10.17 8.98
CA VAL A 78 -17.60 11.63 9.21
C VAL A 78 -18.66 11.98 10.23
N ALA A 79 -19.83 11.36 10.16
CA ALA A 79 -20.91 11.58 11.10
C ALA A 79 -20.49 11.14 12.52
N ALA A 80 -19.87 9.97 12.69
CA ALA A 80 -19.29 9.53 13.97
C ALA A 80 -18.21 10.49 14.50
N ARG A 81 -17.37 11.05 13.62
CA ARG A 81 -16.35 12.03 14.01
C ARG A 81 -16.90 13.38 14.43
N LYS A 82 -18.06 13.79 13.91
CA LYS A 82 -18.72 15.03 14.31
C LYS A 82 -19.31 14.95 15.72
N THR A 83 -19.70 13.75 16.16
CA THR A 83 -20.21 13.53 17.52
C THR A 83 -19.09 13.38 18.56
N GLY A 84 -17.83 13.27 18.12
CA GLY A 84 -16.64 13.27 18.98
C GLY A 84 -15.92 11.93 19.06
N ILE A 85 -16.24 10.95 18.21
CA ILE A 85 -15.54 9.65 18.15
C ILE A 85 -14.40 9.73 17.12
N VAL A 86 -13.17 9.52 17.57
CA VAL A 86 -11.98 9.51 16.70
C VAL A 86 -11.29 8.15 16.78
N THR A 87 -10.92 7.58 15.64
CA THR A 87 -10.28 6.26 15.57
C THR A 87 -8.94 6.34 14.87
N VAL A 88 -7.90 5.79 15.50
CA VAL A 88 -6.58 5.52 14.95
C VAL A 88 -6.53 4.02 14.63
N HIS A 89 -6.42 3.69 13.34
CA HIS A 89 -6.42 2.31 12.85
C HIS A 89 -5.00 1.75 12.75
N GLN A 90 -4.84 0.42 12.85
CA GLN A 90 -3.58 -0.32 12.88
C GLN A 90 -2.62 -0.04 11.70
N GLU A 91 -3.14 0.21 10.50
CA GLU A 91 -2.35 0.66 9.35
C GLU A 91 -2.51 2.19 9.22
N ALA A 92 -1.41 2.94 9.45
CA ALA A 92 -1.39 4.39 9.34
C ALA A 92 -1.76 4.86 7.92
N ASP A 93 -3.04 5.18 7.73
CA ASP A 93 -3.65 5.57 6.45
C ASP A 93 -3.35 7.05 6.10
N PHE A 94 -2.05 7.38 6.01
CA PHE A 94 -1.62 8.60 5.33
C PHE A 94 -1.70 8.38 3.81
N PHE A 95 -2.11 9.42 3.09
CA PHE A 95 -1.98 9.53 1.64
C PHE A 95 -0.50 9.73 1.32
N PRO A 96 0.21 8.70 0.80
CA PRO A 96 1.67 8.71 0.73
C PRO A 96 2.22 9.86 -0.14
N THR A 97 1.45 10.23 -1.16
CA THR A 97 1.83 11.23 -2.16
C THR A 97 1.57 12.68 -1.72
N LEU A 98 0.77 12.87 -0.67
CA LEU A 98 0.44 14.19 -0.12
C LEU A 98 1.43 14.59 0.97
N SER A 99 1.56 15.90 1.21
CA SER A 99 2.43 16.39 2.28
C SER A 99 1.90 16.03 3.68
N VAL A 100 2.77 16.11 4.69
CA VAL A 100 2.37 15.98 6.11
C VAL A 100 1.25 16.96 6.45
N ALA A 101 1.38 18.22 6.05
CA ALA A 101 0.35 19.23 6.28
C ALA A 101 -1.00 18.86 5.63
N GLU A 102 -0.98 18.36 4.40
CA GLU A 102 -2.21 17.94 3.70
C GLU A 102 -2.85 16.72 4.37
N ASN A 103 -2.05 15.74 4.80
CA ASN A 103 -2.53 14.57 5.54
C ASN A 103 -3.21 14.96 6.86
N ILE A 104 -2.55 15.79 7.66
CA ILE A 104 -3.10 16.33 8.91
C ILE A 104 -4.40 17.11 8.62
N ALA A 105 -4.42 17.94 7.59
CA ALA A 105 -5.60 18.72 7.24
C ALA A 105 -6.77 17.84 6.84
N LEU A 106 -6.54 16.78 6.07
CA LEU A 106 -7.57 15.84 5.69
C LEU A 106 -8.14 15.11 6.92
N LEU A 107 -7.30 14.76 7.90
CA LEU A 107 -7.75 14.18 9.19
C LEU A 107 -8.58 15.15 10.05
N HIS A 108 -8.18 16.43 10.12
CA HIS A 108 -8.88 17.47 10.90
C HIS A 108 -10.07 18.10 10.17
N GLY A 109 -10.25 17.81 8.88
CA GLY A 109 -11.15 18.55 7.99
C GLY A 109 -10.40 19.66 7.27
N LEU A 110 -10.38 19.58 5.93
CA LEU A 110 -9.61 20.49 5.09
C LEU A 110 -10.11 21.94 5.29
N PRO A 111 -9.28 22.88 5.79
CA PRO A 111 -9.72 24.23 6.06
C PRO A 111 -9.97 24.97 4.74
N THR A 112 -11.18 25.48 4.55
CA THR A 112 -11.57 26.19 3.33
C THR A 112 -12.07 27.61 3.59
N ARG A 113 -11.84 28.51 2.65
CA ARG A 113 -12.45 29.85 2.54
C ARG A 113 -13.75 29.77 1.71
N LYS A 114 -14.35 30.93 1.41
CA LYS A 114 -15.50 31.04 0.50
C LYS A 114 -15.26 30.28 -0.82
N PHE A 115 -16.32 29.70 -1.37
CA PHE A 115 -16.29 28.86 -2.58
C PHE A 115 -15.40 27.59 -2.47
N GLY A 116 -14.95 27.17 -1.29
CA GLY A 116 -14.19 25.92 -1.12
C GLY A 116 -12.71 26.01 -1.53
N PHE A 117 -12.14 27.22 -1.54
CA PHE A 117 -10.70 27.43 -1.68
C PHE A 117 -9.94 26.99 -0.43
N VAL A 118 -8.85 26.25 -0.57
CA VAL A 118 -8.03 25.76 0.55
C VAL A 118 -7.34 26.94 1.25
N ASN A 119 -7.44 26.97 2.57
CA ASN A 119 -6.74 27.94 3.40
C ASN A 119 -5.36 27.39 3.82
N TRP A 120 -4.37 27.54 2.94
CA TRP A 120 -3.01 27.04 3.15
C TRP A 120 -2.36 27.55 4.44
N SER A 121 -2.57 28.82 4.81
CA SER A 121 -2.02 29.39 6.05
C SER A 121 -2.61 28.71 7.29
N ALA A 122 -3.94 28.52 7.33
CA ALA A 122 -4.58 27.79 8.43
C ALA A 122 -4.12 26.33 8.48
N MET A 123 -3.97 25.71 7.31
CA MET A 123 -3.48 24.34 7.20
C MET A 123 -2.07 24.17 7.76
N GLN A 124 -1.14 25.05 7.37
CA GLN A 124 0.24 25.04 7.88
C GLN A 124 0.28 25.30 9.39
N LYS A 125 -0.56 26.23 9.90
CA LYS A 125 -0.66 26.50 11.33
C LYS A 125 -1.11 25.27 12.13
N THR A 126 -2.12 24.54 11.64
CA THR A 126 -2.56 23.29 12.28
C THR A 126 -1.49 22.20 12.20
N ALA A 127 -0.86 22.03 11.04
CA ALA A 127 0.21 21.06 10.85
C ALA A 127 1.39 21.31 11.81
N GLN A 128 1.80 22.57 11.96
CA GLN A 128 2.90 22.94 12.86
C GLN A 128 2.58 22.66 14.33
N LYS A 129 1.32 22.82 14.75
CA LYS A 129 0.90 22.44 16.11
C LYS A 129 1.00 20.94 16.34
N VAL A 130 0.51 20.14 15.39
CA VAL A 130 0.57 18.67 15.47
C VAL A 130 2.02 18.18 15.47
N ILE A 131 2.84 18.70 14.56
CA ILE A 131 4.28 18.38 14.49
C ILE A 131 4.98 18.77 15.80
N GLY A 132 4.68 19.95 16.35
CA GLY A 132 5.24 20.41 17.61
C GLY A 132 4.88 19.50 18.80
N ALA A 133 3.71 18.87 18.80
CA ALA A 133 3.30 17.93 19.84
C ALA A 133 4.05 16.58 19.78
N VAL A 134 4.59 16.21 18.61
CA VAL A 134 5.41 15.01 18.43
C VAL A 134 6.84 15.22 18.96
N GLY A 135 7.37 16.44 18.87
CA GLY A 135 8.70 16.78 19.39
C GLY A 135 9.88 16.43 18.46
N GLU A 136 9.62 15.90 17.26
CA GLU A 136 10.62 15.51 16.27
C GLU A 136 10.71 16.52 15.10
N PRO A 137 11.86 16.67 14.41
CA PRO A 137 12.06 17.63 13.33
C PRO A 137 11.42 17.16 12.02
N ILE A 138 10.08 17.14 11.98
CA ILE A 138 9.28 16.73 10.82
C ILE A 138 8.90 17.96 9.99
N GLY A 139 9.21 17.94 8.69
CA GLY A 139 8.82 19.03 7.78
C GLY A 139 7.36 18.92 7.30
N ALA A 140 6.55 19.95 7.52
CA ALA A 140 5.13 19.99 7.10
C ALA A 140 4.91 19.84 5.58
N GLY A 141 5.90 20.26 4.78
CA GLY A 141 5.87 20.16 3.31
C GLY A 141 6.34 18.81 2.75
N VAL A 142 6.90 17.93 3.58
CA VAL A 142 7.47 16.64 3.16
C VAL A 142 6.34 15.68 2.77
N PRO A 143 6.44 14.94 1.64
CA PRO A 143 5.50 13.87 1.31
C PRO A 143 5.49 12.76 2.37
N ALA A 144 4.32 12.21 2.68
CA ALA A 144 4.16 11.20 3.73
C ALA A 144 4.91 9.88 3.45
N ASP A 145 5.13 9.54 2.17
CA ASP A 145 5.92 8.35 1.77
C ASP A 145 7.40 8.41 2.18
N ARG A 146 7.91 9.58 2.56
CA ARG A 146 9.29 9.76 3.06
C ARG A 146 9.41 9.66 4.57
N LEU A 147 8.30 9.54 5.28
CA LEU A 147 8.30 9.38 6.73
C LEU A 147 8.45 7.92 7.11
N SER A 148 9.17 7.67 8.21
CA SER A 148 9.14 6.36 8.87
C SER A 148 7.70 6.00 9.25
N VAL A 149 7.43 4.70 9.39
CA VAL A 149 6.11 4.23 9.86
C VAL A 149 5.79 4.81 11.23
N ALA A 150 6.77 4.87 12.12
CA ALA A 150 6.61 5.44 13.47
C ALA A 150 6.22 6.93 13.44
N HIS A 151 6.92 7.77 12.64
CA HIS A 151 6.56 9.18 12.50
C HIS A 151 5.13 9.38 11.98
N ARG A 152 4.68 8.55 11.04
CA ARG A 152 3.28 8.61 10.55
C ARG A 152 2.28 8.30 11.66
N HIS A 153 2.54 7.27 12.47
CA HIS A 153 1.70 6.93 13.61
C HIS A 153 1.67 8.04 14.66
N MET A 154 2.84 8.55 15.06
CA MET A 154 2.91 9.64 16.04
C MET A 154 2.15 10.88 15.57
N LEU A 155 2.29 11.27 14.29
CA LEU A 155 1.54 12.40 13.73
C LEU A 155 0.02 12.17 13.74
N GLN A 156 -0.43 10.95 13.49
CA GLN A 156 -1.86 10.61 13.52
C GLN A 156 -2.43 10.64 14.94
N ILE A 157 -1.66 10.12 15.91
CA ILE A 157 -2.00 10.18 17.33
C ILE A 157 -2.03 11.64 17.78
N ALA A 158 -0.99 12.42 17.48
CA ALA A 158 -0.91 13.84 17.83
C ALA A 158 -2.04 14.66 17.19
N ALA A 159 -2.40 14.37 15.93
CA ALA A 159 -3.56 14.97 15.27
C ALA A 159 -4.87 14.64 16.00
N THR A 160 -5.03 13.40 16.46
CA THR A 160 -6.19 12.97 17.26
C THR A 160 -6.25 13.70 18.60
N VAL A 161 -5.13 13.79 19.32
CA VAL A 161 -5.04 14.43 20.65
C VAL A 161 -5.37 15.92 20.58
N LEU A 162 -4.93 16.63 19.54
CA LEU A 162 -5.21 18.06 19.39
C LEU A 162 -6.64 18.39 18.97
N ARG A 163 -7.50 17.38 18.77
CA ARG A 163 -8.91 17.55 18.46
C ARG A 163 -9.73 17.39 19.74
N SER A 164 -10.82 18.13 19.86
CA SER A 164 -11.82 17.93 20.92
C SER A 164 -12.57 16.61 20.67
N ALA A 165 -11.95 15.48 21.03
CA ALA A 165 -12.56 14.16 20.99
C ALA A 165 -13.24 13.86 22.33
N LYS A 166 -14.36 13.15 22.29
CA LYS A 166 -15.01 12.57 23.46
C LYS A 166 -14.55 11.13 23.66
N VAL A 167 -14.49 10.37 22.56
CA VAL A 167 -14.02 8.99 22.54
C VAL A 167 -12.85 8.87 21.56
N VAL A 168 -11.75 8.29 22.02
CA VAL A 168 -10.59 7.94 21.18
C VAL A 168 -10.45 6.43 21.14
N VAL A 169 -10.37 5.86 19.94
CA VAL A 169 -10.11 4.44 19.73
C VAL A 169 -8.71 4.27 19.16
N LEU A 170 -7.85 3.53 19.86
CA LEU A 170 -6.48 3.24 19.45
C LEU A 170 -6.33 1.75 19.14
N ASP A 171 -6.22 1.41 17.86
CA ASP A 171 -6.13 0.03 17.39
C ASP A 171 -4.68 -0.41 17.16
N GLU A 172 -4.12 -1.19 18.09
CA GLU A 172 -2.73 -1.65 18.11
C GLU A 172 -1.67 -0.57 17.84
N PRO A 173 -1.71 0.56 18.59
CA PRO A 173 -0.97 1.77 18.27
C PRO A 173 0.55 1.65 18.41
N THR A 174 1.06 0.62 19.10
CA THR A 174 2.50 0.39 19.38
C THR A 174 3.17 -0.63 18.45
N SER A 175 2.41 -1.23 17.53
CA SER A 175 2.88 -2.33 16.65
C SER A 175 4.06 -1.94 15.73
N ALA A 176 4.23 -0.65 15.46
CA ALA A 176 5.29 -0.07 14.64
C ALA A 176 6.17 0.93 15.38
N LEU A 177 6.06 1.00 16.72
CA LEU A 177 6.78 1.94 17.57
C LEU A 177 7.92 1.24 18.33
N THR A 178 9.01 1.96 18.52
CA THR A 178 10.07 1.63 19.49
C THR A 178 9.58 1.82 20.93
N SER A 179 10.34 1.33 21.91
CA SER A 179 10.03 1.55 23.34
C SER A 179 9.94 3.03 23.71
N VAL A 180 10.83 3.87 23.16
CA VAL A 180 10.84 5.32 23.38
C VAL A 180 9.57 5.98 22.83
N GLU A 181 9.17 5.63 21.60
CA GLU A 181 7.97 6.17 20.97
C GLU A 181 6.68 5.66 21.65
N ALA A 182 6.70 4.43 22.16
CA ALA A 182 5.59 3.87 22.94
C ALA A 182 5.39 4.63 24.26
N SER A 183 6.47 5.01 24.95
CA SER A 183 6.38 5.85 26.16
C SER A 183 5.69 7.20 25.88
N TRP A 184 6.04 7.88 24.77
CA TRP A 184 5.35 9.10 24.35
C TRP A 184 3.85 8.87 24.12
N LEU A 185 3.47 7.77 23.48
CA LEU A 185 2.07 7.42 23.30
C LEU A 185 1.35 7.23 24.64
N PHE A 186 1.97 6.55 25.60
CA PHE A 186 1.38 6.31 26.92
C PHE A 186 1.12 7.62 27.66
N GLU A 187 2.05 8.58 27.55
CA GLU A 187 1.85 9.94 28.07
C GLU A 187 0.65 10.64 27.41
N GLN A 188 0.49 10.50 26.09
CA GLN A 188 -0.68 11.07 25.40
C GLN A 188 -1.99 10.42 25.83
N VAL A 189 -2.02 9.11 26.05
CA VAL A 189 -3.21 8.40 26.57
C VAL A 189 -3.55 8.88 27.97
N ALA A 190 -2.55 9.01 28.85
CA ALA A 190 -2.75 9.52 30.20
C ALA A 190 -3.27 10.97 30.20
N ARG A 191 -2.77 11.80 29.28
CA ARG A 191 -3.27 13.17 29.09
C ARG A 191 -4.73 13.19 28.64
N LEU A 192 -5.10 12.42 27.63
CA LEU A 192 -6.49 12.31 27.15
C LEU A 192 -7.43 11.90 28.28
N LYS A 193 -7.01 10.90 29.07
CA LYS A 193 -7.75 10.44 30.26
C LYS A 193 -7.97 11.59 31.26
N ALA A 194 -6.92 12.35 31.58
CA ALA A 194 -7.00 13.49 32.50
C ALA A 194 -7.91 14.62 31.98
N GLU A 195 -8.00 14.78 30.65
CA GLU A 195 -8.92 15.71 29.98
C GLU A 195 -10.38 15.20 29.93
N GLY A 196 -10.67 14.01 30.50
CA GLY A 196 -12.01 13.42 30.58
C GLY A 196 -12.42 12.64 29.32
N VAL A 197 -11.50 12.42 28.38
CA VAL A 197 -11.75 11.66 27.14
C VAL A 197 -11.78 10.16 27.46
N GLY A 198 -12.80 9.46 26.96
CA GLY A 198 -12.86 8.00 27.04
C GLY A 198 -11.95 7.37 25.98
N VAL A 199 -11.06 6.46 26.36
CA VAL A 199 -10.11 5.80 25.45
C VAL A 199 -10.42 4.32 25.35
N ILE A 200 -10.70 3.83 24.14
CA ILE A 200 -10.74 2.39 23.85
C ILE A 200 -9.36 2.00 23.34
N TYR A 201 -8.65 1.18 24.10
CA TYR A 201 -7.29 0.73 23.77
C TYR A 201 -7.32 -0.74 23.32
N ILE A 202 -6.97 -1.01 22.07
CA ILE A 202 -6.87 -2.38 21.56
C ILE A 202 -5.40 -2.75 21.48
N SER A 203 -5.02 -3.79 22.23
CA SER A 203 -3.70 -4.38 22.15
C SER A 203 -3.77 -5.85 22.50
N HIS A 204 -2.88 -6.63 21.89
CA HIS A 204 -2.60 -8.01 22.26
C HIS A 204 -1.39 -8.13 23.18
N ARG A 205 -0.70 -7.02 23.48
CA ARG A 205 0.45 -6.97 24.39
C ARG A 205 -0.02 -6.79 25.81
N GLN A 206 0.21 -7.81 26.63
CA GLN A 206 -0.27 -7.85 28.02
C GLN A 206 0.30 -6.71 28.85
N GLU A 207 1.59 -6.38 28.69
CA GLU A 207 2.24 -5.31 29.43
C GLU A 207 1.53 -3.97 29.23
N GLU A 208 1.12 -3.65 27.99
CA GLU A 208 0.42 -2.41 27.67
C GLU A 208 -0.99 -2.38 28.26
N VAL A 209 -1.74 -3.48 28.08
CA VAL A 209 -3.09 -3.64 28.66
C VAL A 209 -3.02 -3.47 30.17
N LEU A 210 -2.04 -4.12 30.81
CA LEU A 210 -1.89 -4.12 32.25
C LEU A 210 -1.32 -2.80 32.79
N ALA A 211 -0.60 -2.02 31.99
CA ALA A 211 -0.04 -0.74 32.41
C ALA A 211 -1.02 0.43 32.25
N LEU A 212 -1.87 0.41 31.21
CA LEU A 212 -2.65 1.59 30.80
C LEU A 212 -4.13 1.54 31.19
N SER A 213 -4.72 0.36 31.27
CA SER A 213 -6.18 0.24 31.35
C SER A 213 -6.74 0.39 32.75
N ASP A 214 -7.94 0.95 32.85
CA ASP A 214 -8.78 0.96 34.05
C ASP A 214 -9.70 -0.25 34.09
N ARG A 215 -10.26 -0.63 32.94
CA ARG A 215 -11.10 -1.83 32.76
C ARG A 215 -10.69 -2.59 31.51
N ILE A 216 -10.92 -3.90 31.55
CA ILE A 216 -10.58 -4.82 30.48
C ILE A 216 -11.82 -5.59 30.08
N THR A 217 -12.14 -5.60 28.78
CA THR A 217 -13.13 -6.50 28.17
C THR A 217 -12.42 -7.52 27.30
N VAL A 218 -12.72 -8.80 27.51
CA VAL A 218 -12.22 -9.89 26.66
C VAL A 218 -13.32 -10.35 25.70
N LEU A 219 -13.02 -10.27 24.40
CA LEU A 219 -13.81 -10.86 23.32
C LEU A 219 -13.19 -12.18 22.87
N ARG A 220 -14.03 -13.18 22.63
CA ARG A 220 -13.64 -14.45 22.01
C ARG A 220 -14.81 -15.00 21.19
N ASP A 221 -14.52 -15.49 19.99
CA ASP A 221 -15.51 -16.05 19.05
C ASP A 221 -16.75 -15.15 18.83
N GLY A 222 -16.53 -13.82 18.75
CA GLY A 222 -17.58 -12.83 18.56
C GLY A 222 -18.47 -12.57 19.77
N ARG A 223 -18.12 -13.08 20.95
CA ARG A 223 -18.85 -12.88 22.22
C ARG A 223 -17.99 -12.20 23.26
N LYS A 224 -18.64 -11.45 24.15
CA LYS A 224 -18.02 -10.96 25.38
C LYS A 224 -17.90 -12.11 26.38
N ILE A 225 -16.69 -12.35 26.87
CA ILE A 225 -16.43 -13.34 27.92
C ILE A 225 -16.63 -12.69 29.29
N TRP A 226 -15.99 -11.55 29.55
CA TRP A 226 -16.22 -10.73 30.74
C TRP A 226 -15.71 -9.30 30.55
N THR A 227 -16.13 -8.42 31.47
CA THR A 227 -15.54 -7.10 31.70
C THR A 227 -15.19 -7.00 33.18
N LYS A 228 -13.96 -6.62 33.52
CA LYS A 228 -13.47 -6.50 34.91
C LYS A 228 -12.64 -5.23 35.08
N ASP A 229 -12.57 -4.73 36.31
CA ASP A 229 -11.63 -3.69 36.69
C ASP A 229 -10.20 -4.24 36.61
N ARG A 230 -9.27 -3.38 36.20
CA ARG A 230 -7.87 -3.75 35.96
C ARG A 230 -7.24 -4.41 37.19
N GLN A 231 -7.59 -3.96 38.40
CA GLN A 231 -7.02 -4.45 39.65
C GLN A 231 -7.32 -5.93 39.90
N ASP A 232 -8.41 -6.45 39.33
CA ASP A 232 -8.87 -7.85 39.50
C ASP A 232 -8.33 -8.79 38.43
N VAL A 233 -7.42 -8.32 37.57
CA VAL A 233 -6.91 -9.06 36.41
C VAL A 233 -5.40 -9.22 36.52
N ASP A 234 -4.94 -10.46 36.59
CA ASP A 234 -3.54 -10.81 36.38
C ASP A 234 -3.29 -11.29 34.94
N GLY A 235 -2.02 -11.44 34.57
CA GLY A 235 -1.64 -11.88 33.23
C GLY A 235 -2.18 -13.28 32.89
N LYS A 236 -2.24 -14.19 33.87
CA LYS A 236 -2.72 -15.56 33.66
C LYS A 236 -4.21 -15.59 33.33
N LEU A 237 -5.04 -14.92 34.13
CA LEU A 237 -6.48 -14.81 33.93
C LEU A 237 -6.80 -14.18 32.57
N LEU A 238 -6.05 -13.14 32.18
CA LEU A 238 -6.23 -12.47 30.89
C LEU A 238 -5.97 -13.45 29.73
N ILE A 239 -4.87 -14.20 29.76
CA ILE A 239 -4.53 -15.18 28.72
C ILE A 239 -5.57 -16.30 28.65
N GLN A 240 -5.95 -16.87 29.80
CA GLN A 240 -6.95 -17.94 29.85
C GLN A 240 -8.28 -17.49 29.26
N ALA A 241 -8.71 -16.25 29.54
CA ALA A 241 -9.92 -15.69 28.96
C ALA A 241 -9.81 -15.52 27.44
N MET A 242 -8.67 -15.08 26.94
CA MET A 242 -8.42 -14.88 25.50
C MET A 242 -8.41 -16.21 24.74
N VAL A 243 -7.68 -17.21 25.25
CA VAL A 243 -7.36 -18.45 24.51
C VAL A 243 -8.33 -19.60 24.81
N GLY A 244 -8.93 -19.61 26.01
CA GLY A 244 -9.92 -20.60 26.41
C GLY A 244 -9.37 -22.01 26.67
N ARG A 245 -8.07 -22.15 26.95
CA ARG A 245 -7.44 -23.41 27.37
C ARG A 245 -6.69 -23.21 28.68
N ASP A 246 -6.71 -24.22 29.55
CA ASP A 246 -5.82 -24.31 30.71
C ASP A 246 -4.39 -24.53 30.19
N LEU A 247 -3.61 -23.45 30.13
CA LEU A 247 -2.19 -23.50 29.79
C LEU A 247 -1.34 -24.23 30.84
N GLU A 248 -1.94 -24.67 31.97
CA GLU A 248 -1.25 -25.43 33.01
C GLU A 248 -0.69 -26.76 32.49
N ALA A 249 -1.31 -27.36 31.46
CA ALA A 249 -0.78 -28.56 30.81
C ALA A 249 0.47 -28.31 29.94
N SER A 250 0.76 -27.05 29.57
CA SER A 250 1.91 -26.69 28.72
C SER A 250 3.04 -25.99 29.50
N SER A 251 2.74 -25.41 30.67
CA SER A 251 3.74 -24.77 31.53
C SER A 251 4.52 -25.74 32.42
N SER A 252 4.08 -27.00 32.54
CA SER A 252 4.75 -28.04 33.35
C SER A 252 5.88 -28.77 32.61
N GLU A 253 5.94 -28.72 31.27
CA GLU A 253 6.85 -29.56 30.46
C GLU A 253 8.11 -28.86 29.94
N LEU A 254 8.32 -27.56 30.19
CA LEU A 254 9.47 -26.81 29.70
C LEU A 254 10.33 -26.30 30.86
N GLN A 255 10.96 -27.23 31.58
CA GLN A 255 12.14 -26.89 32.39
C GLN A 255 13.29 -26.53 31.45
N PRO A 256 14.15 -25.54 31.79
CA PRO A 256 15.41 -25.32 31.09
C PRO A 256 16.18 -26.64 31.09
N ARG A 257 16.55 -27.15 29.91
CA ARG A 257 17.43 -28.32 29.87
C ARG A 257 18.77 -27.91 30.50
N PRO A 258 19.33 -28.68 31.45
CA PRO A 258 20.75 -28.60 31.74
C PRO A 258 21.50 -28.80 30.42
N GLY A 259 22.57 -28.01 30.23
CA GLY A 259 23.30 -27.87 28.97
C GLY A 259 23.48 -29.19 28.24
N SER A 260 23.42 -29.13 26.90
CA SER A 260 23.90 -30.21 26.04
C SER A 260 25.15 -30.78 26.67
N ALA A 261 25.08 -32.06 27.03
CA ALA A 261 26.16 -32.78 27.68
C ALA A 261 27.49 -32.35 27.06
N THR A 262 28.45 -32.06 27.93
CA THR A 262 29.86 -32.18 27.60
C THR A 262 30.00 -33.49 26.82
N VAL A 263 30.08 -33.36 25.49
CA VAL A 263 30.56 -34.43 24.63
C VAL A 263 31.99 -34.61 25.10
N ASP A 264 32.25 -35.76 25.72
CA ASP A 264 33.58 -36.19 26.08
C ASP A 264 34.52 -35.89 24.92
N ALA A 265 35.69 -35.34 25.25
CA ALA A 265 36.78 -35.08 24.32
C ALA A 265 37.19 -36.39 23.64
N GLY A 266 36.55 -36.68 22.52
CA GLY A 266 36.70 -37.88 21.73
C GLY A 266 36.20 -37.62 20.31
N GLN A 267 37.06 -36.98 19.52
CA GLN A 267 37.15 -37.01 18.05
C GLN A 267 35.90 -37.54 17.29
N ASP A 268 35.04 -36.62 16.86
CA ASP A 268 34.48 -36.59 15.51
C ASP A 268 34.02 -35.15 15.21
N HIS A 269 34.52 -34.57 14.12
CA HIS A 269 34.25 -33.18 13.74
C HIS A 269 32.80 -33.07 13.27
N VAL A 270 31.87 -32.61 14.12
CA VAL A 270 30.48 -32.37 13.71
C VAL A 270 30.47 -31.19 12.73
N VAL A 271 30.11 -31.45 11.47
CA VAL A 271 29.99 -30.42 10.44
C VAL A 271 28.71 -29.61 10.70
N PRO A 272 28.78 -28.27 10.84
CA PRO A 272 27.61 -27.45 11.09
C PRO A 272 26.64 -27.49 9.89
N ARG A 273 25.34 -27.39 10.19
CA ARG A 273 24.28 -27.41 9.16
C ARG A 273 24.32 -26.15 8.31
N LEU A 274 24.60 -25.00 8.93
CA LEU A 274 24.84 -23.71 8.27
C LEU A 274 26.08 -23.06 8.88
N GLU A 275 26.97 -22.56 8.04
CA GLU A 275 28.10 -21.74 8.46
C GLU A 275 28.13 -20.43 7.66
N VAL A 276 28.27 -19.31 8.35
CA VAL A 276 28.36 -17.97 7.76
C VAL A 276 29.71 -17.38 8.14
N CYS A 277 30.54 -17.07 7.15
CA CYS A 277 31.89 -16.56 7.34
C CYS A 277 32.03 -15.17 6.70
N ASP A 278 32.39 -14.18 7.52
CA ASP A 278 32.69 -12.80 7.14
C ASP A 278 31.66 -12.19 6.17
N LEU A 279 30.37 -12.29 6.51
CA LEU A 279 29.30 -11.80 5.63
C LEU A 279 29.15 -10.28 5.74
N ASN A 280 29.15 -9.60 4.59
CA ASN A 280 29.17 -8.15 4.49
C ASN A 280 28.18 -7.61 3.45
N ASP A 281 27.40 -6.58 3.80
CA ASP A 281 26.37 -6.01 2.91
C ASP A 281 26.84 -4.80 2.09
N GLY A 282 28.00 -4.22 2.41
CA GLY A 282 28.60 -3.05 1.76
C GLY A 282 27.82 -1.74 1.90
N LYS A 283 26.66 -1.74 2.57
CA LYS A 283 25.86 -0.54 2.88
C LYS A 283 26.00 -0.13 4.35
N GLY A 284 26.73 -0.92 5.14
CA GLY A 284 27.01 -0.67 6.55
C GLY A 284 25.84 -1.04 7.47
N ARG A 285 24.89 -1.88 7.02
CA ARG A 285 23.79 -2.37 7.88
C ARG A 285 24.19 -3.62 8.65
N PHE A 286 25.06 -4.45 8.06
CA PHE A 286 25.80 -5.48 8.79
C PHE A 286 27.19 -5.71 8.18
N GLN A 287 28.15 -6.09 9.02
CA GLN A 287 29.55 -6.28 8.64
C GLN A 287 30.21 -7.38 9.47
N GLY A 288 31.00 -8.24 8.83
CA GLY A 288 31.83 -9.24 9.50
C GLY A 288 31.03 -10.25 10.32
N ILE A 289 29.86 -10.66 9.81
CA ILE A 289 29.00 -11.62 10.50
C ILE A 289 29.63 -13.01 10.40
N ASN A 290 29.86 -13.64 11.55
CA ASN A 290 30.45 -14.97 11.69
C ASN A 290 29.65 -15.80 12.70
N PHE A 291 29.03 -16.89 12.25
CA PHE A 291 28.37 -17.86 13.13
C PHE A 291 28.18 -19.20 12.43
N HIS A 292 27.97 -20.26 13.21
CA HIS A 292 27.54 -21.57 12.74
C HIS A 292 26.23 -21.94 13.43
N LEU A 293 25.49 -22.87 12.83
CA LEU A 293 24.22 -23.39 13.33
C LEU A 293 24.17 -24.90 13.06
N ASP A 294 23.95 -25.67 14.11
CA ASP A 294 23.97 -27.13 14.09
C ASP A 294 22.62 -27.74 13.74
N ALA A 295 22.63 -29.04 13.39
CA ALA A 295 21.42 -29.76 13.06
C ALA A 295 20.50 -29.89 14.27
N GLY A 296 19.27 -29.39 14.16
CA GLY A 296 18.27 -29.42 15.23
C GLY A 296 18.47 -28.39 16.34
N GLU A 297 19.42 -27.48 16.15
CA GLU A 297 19.65 -26.33 17.01
C GLU A 297 18.75 -25.15 16.61
N ILE A 298 18.26 -24.41 17.60
CA ILE A 298 17.59 -23.12 17.42
C ILE A 298 18.50 -22.00 17.95
N ILE A 299 19.04 -21.17 17.05
CA ILE A 299 19.72 -19.92 17.45
C ILE A 299 18.72 -18.77 17.39
N GLY A 300 18.52 -18.12 18.53
CA GLY A 300 17.76 -16.89 18.66
C GLY A 300 18.62 -15.67 18.35
N VAL A 301 18.16 -14.77 17.49
CA VAL A 301 18.85 -13.52 17.14
C VAL A 301 18.09 -12.33 17.69
N TYR A 302 18.68 -11.67 18.67
CA TYR A 302 18.15 -10.46 19.28
C TYR A 302 18.95 -9.22 18.86
N GLY A 303 18.31 -8.05 18.87
CA GLY A 303 18.93 -6.78 18.53
C GLY A 303 17.87 -5.70 18.32
N LEU A 304 18.20 -4.45 18.60
CA LEU A 304 17.28 -3.32 18.44
C LEU A 304 16.87 -3.12 16.98
N ILE A 305 15.79 -2.38 16.75
CA ILE A 305 15.36 -2.00 15.40
C ILE A 305 16.51 -1.27 14.70
N GLY A 306 16.85 -1.70 13.49
CA GLY A 306 17.99 -1.17 12.74
C GLY A 306 19.34 -1.81 13.08
N ALA A 307 19.40 -2.84 13.93
CA ALA A 307 20.64 -3.56 14.24
C ALA A 307 21.17 -4.46 13.09
N GLY A 308 20.40 -4.61 12.00
CA GLY A 308 20.79 -5.39 10.82
C GLY A 308 20.28 -6.84 10.78
N ARG A 309 19.37 -7.23 11.68
CA ARG A 309 18.86 -8.62 11.81
C ARG A 309 18.16 -9.12 10.54
N THR A 310 17.15 -8.40 10.10
CA THR A 310 16.36 -8.70 8.90
C THR A 310 17.20 -8.62 7.64
N GLU A 311 18.10 -7.63 7.54
CA GLU A 311 19.00 -7.49 6.40
C GLU A 311 19.97 -8.66 6.31
N MET A 312 20.52 -9.13 7.43
CA MET A 312 21.36 -10.32 7.50
C MET A 312 20.59 -11.57 7.04
N ALA A 313 19.37 -11.78 7.55
CA ALA A 313 18.51 -12.89 7.17
C ALA A 313 18.20 -12.92 5.66
N ARG A 314 17.80 -11.75 5.13
CA ARG A 314 17.51 -11.55 3.71
C ARG A 314 18.75 -11.77 2.86
N ALA A 315 19.93 -11.37 3.32
CA ALA A 315 21.18 -11.60 2.62
C ALA A 315 21.54 -13.09 2.56
N ILE A 316 21.41 -13.83 3.67
CA ILE A 316 21.64 -15.29 3.69
C ILE A 316 20.66 -16.01 2.77
N PHE A 317 19.42 -15.52 2.63
CA PHE A 317 18.44 -16.10 1.71
C PHE A 317 18.58 -15.60 0.25
N GLY A 318 19.44 -14.61 -0.04
CA GLY A 318 19.63 -14.07 -1.40
C GLY A 318 18.60 -13.03 -1.85
N LEU A 319 17.88 -12.41 -0.91
CA LEU A 319 16.99 -11.27 -1.16
C LEU A 319 17.73 -9.92 -1.15
N GLU A 320 18.86 -9.84 -0.45
CA GLU A 320 19.76 -8.69 -0.45
C GLU A 320 21.12 -9.10 -1.04
N PRO A 321 21.79 -8.22 -1.80
CA PRO A 321 23.12 -8.50 -2.33
C PRO A 321 24.16 -8.52 -1.20
N VAL A 322 25.06 -9.50 -1.26
CA VAL A 322 26.24 -9.64 -0.39
C VAL A 322 27.46 -9.17 -1.18
N VAL A 323 28.31 -8.34 -0.59
CA VAL A 323 29.53 -7.81 -1.22
C VAL A 323 30.72 -8.75 -1.02
N SER A 324 30.83 -9.34 0.17
CA SER A 324 31.87 -10.31 0.52
C SER A 324 31.41 -11.24 1.63
N GLY A 325 32.11 -12.36 1.79
CA GLY A 325 31.77 -13.45 2.70
C GLY A 325 31.36 -14.73 1.99
N ARG A 326 31.22 -15.81 2.77
CA ARG A 326 30.81 -17.13 2.29
C ARG A 326 29.73 -17.71 3.20
N VAL A 327 28.80 -18.44 2.59
CA VAL A 327 27.79 -19.24 3.29
C VAL A 327 28.02 -20.69 2.89
N LEU A 328 28.10 -21.59 3.86
CA LEU A 328 28.25 -23.02 3.66
C LEU A 328 27.04 -23.73 4.25
N VAL A 329 26.58 -24.80 3.59
CA VAL A 329 25.53 -25.69 4.10
C VAL A 329 26.06 -27.10 4.07
N ASP A 330 26.04 -27.80 5.20
CA ASP A 330 26.69 -29.11 5.38
C ASP A 330 28.18 -29.11 4.94
N GLY A 331 28.90 -28.02 5.24
CA GLY A 331 30.32 -27.84 4.86
C GLY A 331 30.58 -27.49 3.39
N GLU A 332 29.54 -27.44 2.54
CA GLU A 332 29.68 -27.10 1.12
C GLU A 332 29.42 -25.60 0.87
N PRO A 333 30.36 -24.85 0.27
CA PRO A 333 30.16 -23.42 -0.02
C PRO A 333 29.10 -23.22 -1.11
N ILE A 334 28.09 -22.40 -0.80
CA ILE A 334 27.00 -22.08 -1.73
C ILE A 334 27.07 -20.64 -2.22
N LYS A 335 26.90 -20.46 -3.53
CA LYS A 335 26.84 -19.12 -4.15
C LYS A 335 25.40 -18.70 -4.34
N ILE A 336 24.90 -17.88 -3.43
CA ILE A 336 23.51 -17.41 -3.43
C ILE A 336 23.45 -16.07 -4.18
N ARG A 337 22.83 -16.05 -5.37
CA ARG A 337 22.59 -14.80 -6.13
C ARG A 337 21.12 -14.36 -6.11
N ARG A 338 20.23 -15.31 -5.86
CA ARG A 338 18.78 -15.13 -5.82
C ARG A 338 18.16 -16.14 -4.85
N PRO A 339 16.93 -15.91 -4.37
CA PRO A 339 16.26 -16.80 -3.41
C PRO A 339 16.17 -18.26 -3.84
N GLN A 340 16.04 -18.53 -5.15
CA GLN A 340 15.99 -19.89 -5.67
C GLN A 340 17.26 -20.69 -5.39
N ASP A 341 18.42 -20.03 -5.30
CA ASP A 341 19.70 -20.70 -5.02
C ASP A 341 19.75 -21.15 -3.55
N ALA A 342 19.22 -20.35 -2.62
CA ALA A 342 19.09 -20.69 -1.21
C ALA A 342 18.08 -21.84 -0.99
N VAL A 343 16.92 -21.77 -1.64
CA VAL A 343 15.90 -22.86 -1.59
C VAL A 343 16.46 -24.18 -2.10
N ARG A 344 17.26 -24.14 -3.17
CA ARG A 344 17.96 -25.31 -3.70
C ARG A 344 18.98 -25.89 -2.71
N ALA A 345 19.69 -25.04 -1.99
CA ALA A 345 20.58 -25.48 -0.91
C ALA A 345 19.83 -26.00 0.33
N GLY A 346 18.50 -25.95 0.35
CA GLY A 346 17.68 -26.41 1.48
C GLY A 346 17.45 -25.35 2.55
N ILE A 347 17.67 -24.07 2.24
CA ILE A 347 17.38 -22.94 3.12
C ILE A 347 15.95 -22.46 2.83
N ALA A 348 15.12 -22.39 3.87
CA ALA A 348 13.80 -21.77 3.84
C ALA A 348 13.83 -20.44 4.59
N TYR A 349 13.02 -19.49 4.14
CA TYR A 349 12.91 -18.17 4.76
C TYR A 349 11.46 -17.79 4.99
N LEU A 350 11.16 -17.38 6.21
CA LEU A 350 9.91 -16.76 6.60
C LEU A 350 10.19 -15.26 6.86
N PRO A 351 9.60 -14.35 6.07
CA PRO A 351 9.85 -12.91 6.21
C PRO A 351 9.07 -12.28 7.35
N GLU A 352 9.60 -11.16 7.88
CA GLU A 352 8.96 -10.30 8.87
C GLU A 352 7.58 -9.80 8.41
N ASP A 353 7.47 -9.31 7.18
CA ASP A 353 6.20 -8.88 6.58
C ASP A 353 5.55 -10.02 5.78
N ARG A 354 4.82 -10.88 6.48
CA ARG A 354 4.09 -12.00 5.86
C ARG A 354 3.08 -11.55 4.79
N LEU A 355 2.48 -10.37 4.91
CA LEU A 355 1.38 -9.95 4.04
C LEU A 355 1.89 -9.44 2.70
N ARG A 356 3.05 -8.79 2.69
CA ARG A 356 3.69 -8.28 1.48
C ARG A 356 4.67 -9.26 0.87
N GLU A 357 5.45 -9.97 1.68
CA GLU A 357 6.56 -10.81 1.21
C GLU A 357 6.28 -12.31 1.36
N GLY A 358 5.43 -12.71 2.32
CA GLY A 358 5.19 -14.12 2.64
C GLY A 358 4.05 -14.80 1.88
N LEU A 359 3.00 -14.05 1.48
CA LEU A 359 1.70 -14.59 1.06
C LEU A 359 1.21 -14.05 -0.29
N CYS A 360 0.70 -14.94 -1.13
CA CYS A 360 -0.11 -14.57 -2.29
C CYS A 360 -1.58 -14.45 -1.87
N ARG A 361 -1.96 -13.29 -1.31
CA ARG A 361 -3.26 -13.04 -0.64
C ARG A 361 -4.51 -13.32 -1.49
N GLY A 362 -4.41 -13.15 -2.81
CA GLY A 362 -5.50 -13.43 -3.75
C GLY A 362 -5.66 -14.91 -4.10
N LEU A 363 -4.71 -15.76 -3.71
CA LEU A 363 -4.71 -17.19 -4.00
C LEU A 363 -5.28 -18.01 -2.83
N THR A 364 -5.62 -19.26 -3.13
CA THR A 364 -6.18 -20.19 -2.14
C THR A 364 -5.14 -20.69 -1.15
N ILE A 365 -5.58 -21.31 -0.05
CA ILE A 365 -4.69 -22.00 0.90
C ILE A 365 -3.84 -23.05 0.17
N ARG A 366 -4.46 -23.89 -0.68
CA ARG A 366 -3.75 -24.89 -1.49
C ARG A 366 -2.66 -24.27 -2.35
N ALA A 367 -3.00 -23.23 -3.10
CA ALA A 367 -2.02 -22.57 -3.97
C ALA A 367 -0.84 -22.02 -3.16
N ASN A 368 -1.10 -21.35 -2.02
CA ASN A 368 -0.02 -20.85 -1.16
C ASN A 368 0.84 -21.99 -0.56
N ALA A 369 0.23 -23.09 -0.14
CA ALA A 369 0.93 -24.21 0.49
C ALA A 369 1.93 -24.89 -0.45
N VAL A 370 1.60 -25.07 -1.74
CA VAL A 370 2.45 -25.84 -2.66
C VAL A 370 3.49 -25.02 -3.42
N LEU A 371 3.46 -23.68 -3.35
CA LEU A 371 4.25 -22.76 -4.19
C LEU A 371 5.75 -23.12 -4.33
N PRO A 372 6.53 -23.35 -3.26
CA PRO A 372 7.96 -23.63 -3.37
C PRO A 372 8.27 -25.03 -3.89
N THR A 373 7.26 -25.90 -3.94
CA THR A 373 7.38 -27.28 -4.39
C THR A 373 6.64 -27.53 -5.71
N LEU A 374 6.10 -26.50 -6.36
CA LEU A 374 5.26 -26.64 -7.54
C LEU A 374 5.96 -27.45 -8.64
N ASP A 375 7.25 -27.21 -8.87
CA ASP A 375 8.08 -27.95 -9.84
C ASP A 375 8.17 -29.45 -9.55
N ARG A 376 8.00 -29.89 -8.29
CA ARG A 376 7.96 -31.32 -7.93
C ARG A 376 6.65 -32.00 -8.35
N TRP A 377 5.60 -31.21 -8.60
CA TRP A 377 4.23 -31.69 -8.81
C TRP A 377 3.69 -31.45 -10.23
N THR A 378 4.53 -30.95 -11.14
CA THR A 378 4.17 -30.77 -12.55
C THR A 378 4.55 -32.01 -13.37
N GLN A 379 3.60 -32.55 -14.14
CA GLN A 379 3.80 -33.77 -14.94
C GLN A 379 4.21 -33.39 -16.37
N LEU A 380 5.31 -33.96 -16.86
CA LEU A 380 5.42 -34.24 -18.31
C LEU A 380 6.00 -35.63 -18.61
N PHE A 381 6.76 -36.26 -17.71
CA PHE A 381 7.17 -37.67 -17.85
C PHE A 381 7.42 -38.28 -16.46
N ARG A 382 6.39 -38.90 -15.86
CA ARG A 382 6.57 -39.92 -14.82
C ARG A 382 5.89 -41.20 -15.33
N PRO A 383 6.58 -42.34 -15.46
CA PRO A 383 5.93 -43.60 -15.80
C PRO A 383 4.90 -43.90 -14.73
N SER A 384 3.68 -44.22 -15.17
CA SER A 384 2.58 -44.69 -14.34
C SER A 384 3.00 -45.94 -13.57
N GLY A 385 3.35 -45.80 -12.30
CA GLY A 385 3.74 -46.94 -11.45
C GLY A 385 4.08 -46.59 -10.00
N GLU A 386 4.63 -45.40 -9.71
CA GLU A 386 4.97 -45.03 -8.34
C GLU A 386 3.81 -44.28 -7.66
N THR A 387 3.11 -45.00 -6.79
CA THR A 387 2.04 -44.48 -5.94
C THR A 387 2.61 -43.62 -4.80
N ALA A 388 1.90 -42.51 -4.56
CA ALA A 388 1.83 -41.72 -3.32
C ALA A 388 2.99 -41.89 -2.32
N PHE A 389 3.89 -40.90 -2.30
CA PHE A 389 4.86 -40.75 -1.21
C PHE A 389 4.11 -40.54 0.13
N SER A 390 4.13 -41.55 0.98
CA SER A 390 3.72 -41.45 2.39
C SER A 390 4.84 -40.76 3.15
N TYR A 391 4.54 -39.61 3.77
CA TYR A 391 5.45 -38.95 4.71
C TYR A 391 5.42 -39.71 6.05
N SER A 392 5.80 -40.98 6.05
CA SER A 392 5.91 -41.82 7.26
C SER A 392 7.31 -41.71 7.84
N SER A 393 7.40 -41.09 9.03
CA SER A 393 8.36 -41.26 10.14
C SER A 393 9.88 -41.37 9.90
N HIS A 394 10.41 -41.37 8.68
CA HIS A 394 11.85 -41.44 8.41
C HIS A 394 12.31 -40.24 7.55
N PRO A 395 13.40 -39.54 7.92
CA PRO A 395 13.96 -38.46 7.12
C PRO A 395 14.50 -38.99 5.78
N PRO A 396 14.19 -38.36 4.64
CA PRO A 396 14.68 -38.80 3.33
C PRO A 396 16.14 -38.36 3.19
N HIS A 397 17.07 -39.16 3.68
CA HIS A 397 18.50 -38.83 3.58
C HIS A 397 19.11 -39.09 2.19
N GLN A 398 18.38 -39.59 1.18
CA GLN A 398 19.04 -40.07 -0.06
C GLN A 398 18.30 -39.84 -1.39
N GLU A 399 17.36 -38.89 -1.49
CA GLU A 399 16.80 -38.48 -2.79
C GLU A 399 17.34 -37.09 -3.20
N PRO A 400 17.99 -36.94 -4.37
CA PRO A 400 18.62 -35.69 -4.77
C PRO A 400 17.58 -34.58 -4.97
N TRP A 401 17.62 -33.63 -4.04
CA TRP A 401 16.98 -32.32 -4.07
C TRP A 401 16.91 -31.72 -5.50
N ILE A 402 15.69 -31.55 -6.03
CA ILE A 402 15.28 -30.74 -7.20
C ILE A 402 16.37 -30.63 -8.30
N LYS A 403 16.76 -31.75 -8.93
CA LYS A 403 17.71 -31.75 -10.07
C LYS A 403 17.08 -31.80 -11.46
N ARG A 404 15.76 -31.94 -11.60
CA ARG A 404 15.12 -32.00 -12.93
C ARG A 404 13.98 -31.01 -13.07
N TRP A 405 14.15 -30.12 -14.04
CA TRP A 405 13.04 -29.40 -14.65
C TRP A 405 12.06 -30.43 -15.20
N SER A 406 10.85 -30.50 -14.66
CA SER A 406 9.71 -30.85 -15.48
C SER A 406 9.28 -29.55 -16.17
N LEU A 407 9.37 -29.52 -17.50
CA LEU A 407 8.64 -28.59 -18.37
C LEU A 407 7.11 -28.82 -18.26
N GLY A 408 6.61 -29.13 -17.07
CA GLY A 408 5.24 -29.58 -16.86
C GLY A 408 4.29 -28.39 -17.00
N LEU A 409 3.74 -28.27 -18.21
CA LEU A 409 2.68 -27.32 -18.57
C LEU A 409 1.40 -27.53 -17.75
N LEU A 410 1.27 -28.69 -17.07
CA LEU A 410 0.09 -29.08 -16.30
C LEU A 410 0.45 -29.44 -14.86
N ALA A 411 -0.22 -28.77 -13.91
CA ALA A 411 -0.10 -29.04 -12.48
C ALA A 411 -1.00 -30.21 -12.05
N ASN A 412 -0.48 -31.14 -11.24
CA ASN A 412 -1.26 -32.27 -10.71
C ASN A 412 -2.13 -31.84 -9.51
N ARG A 413 -3.35 -31.37 -9.80
CA ARG A 413 -4.31 -30.89 -8.79
C ARG A 413 -4.65 -31.93 -7.71
N PRO A 414 -4.86 -33.23 -8.00
CA PRO A 414 -5.06 -34.24 -6.96
C PRO A 414 -3.94 -34.30 -5.93
N VAL A 415 -2.68 -34.29 -6.37
CA VAL A 415 -1.52 -34.36 -5.47
C VAL A 415 -1.40 -33.08 -4.65
N GLU A 416 -1.57 -31.91 -5.26
CA GLU A 416 -1.59 -30.64 -4.53
C GLU A 416 -2.64 -30.62 -3.41
N LYS A 417 -3.85 -31.13 -3.69
CA LYS A 417 -4.94 -31.23 -2.70
C LYS A 417 -4.57 -32.18 -1.57
N GLN A 418 -4.00 -33.34 -1.89
CA GLN A 418 -3.59 -34.34 -0.89
C GLN A 418 -2.52 -33.77 0.05
N VAL A 419 -1.46 -33.22 -0.52
CA VAL A 419 -0.31 -32.69 0.22
C VAL A 419 -0.69 -31.46 1.05
N THR A 420 -1.56 -30.59 0.51
CA THR A 420 -2.12 -29.46 1.27
C THR A 420 -2.95 -29.93 2.46
N ARG A 421 -3.81 -30.95 2.28
CA ARG A 421 -4.62 -31.48 3.39
C ARG A 421 -3.76 -32.03 4.51
N GLN A 422 -2.67 -32.73 4.17
CA GLN A 422 -1.72 -33.24 5.16
C GLN A 422 -1.13 -32.11 6.01
N VAL A 423 -0.64 -31.04 5.36
CA VAL A 423 -0.08 -29.88 6.07
C VAL A 423 -1.11 -29.16 6.92
N VAL A 424 -2.30 -28.93 6.36
CA VAL A 424 -3.40 -28.26 7.05
C VAL A 424 -3.83 -29.05 8.30
N GLN A 425 -3.87 -30.38 8.20
CA GLN A 425 -4.17 -31.27 9.32
C GLN A 425 -3.03 -31.30 10.35
N GLN A 426 -1.78 -31.43 9.89
CA GLN A 426 -0.61 -31.49 10.76
C GLN A 426 -0.42 -30.21 11.57
N LEU A 427 -0.74 -29.05 11.00
CA LEU A 427 -0.59 -27.75 11.66
C LEU A 427 -1.89 -27.23 12.29
N GLU A 428 -2.94 -28.04 12.30
CA GLU A 428 -4.25 -27.68 12.86
C GLU A 428 -4.74 -26.32 12.34
N VAL A 429 -4.63 -26.10 11.04
CA VAL A 429 -5.13 -24.87 10.42
C VAL A 429 -6.66 -24.90 10.50
N ARG A 430 -7.25 -23.80 10.97
CA ARG A 430 -8.71 -23.60 11.00
C ARG A 430 -9.14 -22.98 9.68
N GLN A 431 -9.79 -23.76 8.81
CA GLN A 431 -10.31 -23.32 7.51
C GLN A 431 -11.72 -23.85 7.24
N ARG A 432 -12.46 -23.20 6.33
CA ARG A 432 -13.66 -23.78 5.73
C ARG A 432 -13.33 -24.82 4.65
N THR A 433 -12.34 -24.51 3.81
CA THR A 433 -11.87 -25.37 2.72
C THR A 433 -10.48 -24.92 2.27
N ILE A 434 -9.67 -25.84 1.75
CA ILE A 434 -8.34 -25.52 1.19
C ILE A 434 -8.41 -24.66 -0.08
N GLU A 435 -9.60 -24.53 -0.69
CA GLU A 435 -9.82 -23.68 -1.86
C GLU A 435 -10.30 -22.26 -1.49
N GLN A 436 -10.44 -21.93 -0.20
CA GLN A 436 -10.78 -20.58 0.20
C GLN A 436 -9.55 -19.66 0.01
N PRO A 437 -9.74 -18.36 -0.32
CA PRO A 437 -8.65 -17.40 -0.34
C PRO A 437 -7.92 -17.35 1.00
N ILE A 438 -6.58 -17.36 0.98
CA ILE A 438 -5.79 -17.35 2.22
C ILE A 438 -6.00 -16.08 3.05
N SER A 439 -6.38 -14.97 2.39
CA SER A 439 -6.71 -13.69 3.02
C SER A 439 -7.89 -13.75 3.99
N GLN A 440 -8.73 -14.79 3.92
CA GLN A 440 -9.85 -15.00 4.83
C GLN A 440 -9.45 -15.75 6.11
N LEU A 441 -8.24 -16.29 6.21
CA LEU A 441 -7.71 -16.89 7.43
C LEU A 441 -7.27 -15.83 8.44
N SER A 442 -7.31 -16.15 9.73
CA SER A 442 -6.67 -15.34 10.77
C SER A 442 -5.14 -15.32 10.61
N GLY A 443 -4.46 -14.31 11.15
CA GLY A 443 -3.00 -14.15 11.03
C GLY A 443 -2.22 -15.39 11.47
N GLY A 444 -2.59 -16.01 12.60
CA GLY A 444 -1.96 -17.25 13.08
C GLY A 444 -2.16 -18.44 12.11
N ASN A 445 -3.36 -18.59 11.54
CA ASN A 445 -3.64 -19.63 10.55
C ASN A 445 -2.92 -19.38 9.22
N GLN A 446 -2.79 -18.12 8.80
CA GLN A 446 -1.97 -17.76 7.65
C GLN A 446 -0.50 -18.15 7.89
N GLN A 447 0.03 -17.87 9.08
CA GLN A 447 1.39 -18.19 9.47
C GLN A 447 1.65 -19.69 9.47
N LYS A 448 0.72 -20.48 10.00
CA LYS A 448 0.77 -21.95 9.92
C LYS A 448 0.83 -22.43 8.48
N VAL A 449 0.03 -21.88 7.57
CA VAL A 449 0.10 -22.27 6.14
C VAL A 449 1.46 -21.92 5.53
N VAL A 450 2.05 -20.77 5.89
CA VAL A 450 3.40 -20.36 5.42
C VAL A 450 4.49 -21.27 5.97
N LEU A 451 4.42 -21.66 7.24
CA LEU A 451 5.32 -22.65 7.83
C LEU A 451 5.16 -24.00 7.15
N GLY A 452 3.90 -24.45 6.98
CA GLY A 452 3.56 -25.70 6.33
C GLY A 452 4.00 -25.80 4.87
N ARG A 453 3.95 -24.69 4.15
CA ARG A 453 4.52 -24.56 2.81
C ARG A 453 6.00 -24.91 2.78
N TRP A 454 6.77 -24.44 3.77
CA TRP A 454 8.19 -24.77 3.87
C TRP A 454 8.39 -26.20 4.35
N LEU A 455 7.55 -26.75 5.23
CA LEU A 455 7.61 -28.17 5.59
C LEU A 455 7.50 -29.11 4.39
N LEU A 456 6.66 -28.78 3.40
CA LEU A 456 6.59 -29.55 2.15
C LEU A 456 7.89 -29.56 1.35
N ALA A 457 8.70 -28.50 1.49
CA ALA A 457 10.00 -28.42 0.84
C ALA A 457 11.07 -29.27 1.55
N ALA A 458 10.83 -29.69 2.80
CA ALA A 458 11.75 -30.40 3.69
C ALA A 458 13.11 -29.66 3.83
N PRO A 459 13.12 -28.48 4.47
CA PRO A 459 14.31 -27.64 4.55
C PRO A 459 15.33 -28.22 5.53
N LYS A 460 16.60 -27.99 5.22
CA LYS A 460 17.75 -28.24 6.10
C LYS A 460 17.93 -27.13 7.13
N VAL A 461 17.66 -25.89 6.70
CA VAL A 461 17.81 -24.66 7.48
C VAL A 461 16.54 -23.84 7.33
N MET A 462 15.99 -23.33 8.43
CA MET A 462 14.88 -22.38 8.43
C MET A 462 15.32 -21.07 9.08
N ILE A 463 15.24 -19.99 8.31
CA ILE A 463 15.42 -18.63 8.79
C ILE A 463 14.04 -18.02 9.01
N LEU A 464 13.76 -17.66 10.25
CA LEU A 464 12.46 -17.21 10.71
C LEU A 464 12.57 -15.78 11.21
N ASP A 465 12.10 -14.82 10.42
CA ASP A 465 12.15 -13.41 10.79
C ASP A 465 10.81 -12.96 11.39
N GLU A 466 10.85 -12.61 12.68
CA GLU A 466 9.70 -12.24 13.51
C GLU A 466 8.51 -13.22 13.35
N PRO A 467 8.72 -14.55 13.55
CA PRO A 467 7.77 -15.59 13.13
C PRO A 467 6.42 -15.56 13.85
N THR A 468 6.32 -14.83 14.96
CA THR A 468 5.10 -14.69 15.75
C THR A 468 4.58 -13.25 15.75
N ARG A 469 5.11 -12.36 14.91
CA ARG A 469 4.62 -10.99 14.82
C ARG A 469 3.20 -10.93 14.28
N GLY A 470 2.33 -10.21 14.97
CA GLY A 470 0.93 -10.02 14.55
C GLY A 470 0.11 -11.33 14.54
N VAL A 471 0.50 -12.30 15.36
CA VAL A 471 -0.32 -13.45 15.75
C VAL A 471 -0.71 -13.29 17.22
N ASP A 472 -1.86 -13.82 17.63
CA ASP A 472 -2.29 -13.75 19.03
C ASP A 472 -1.47 -14.70 19.93
N VAL A 473 -1.60 -14.52 21.24
CA VAL A 473 -0.84 -15.26 22.25
C VAL A 473 -1.04 -16.78 22.14
N GLY A 474 -2.26 -17.23 21.79
CA GLY A 474 -2.57 -18.64 21.60
C GLY A 474 -1.86 -19.22 20.37
N ALA A 475 -1.95 -18.52 19.23
CA ALA A 475 -1.24 -18.89 18.01
C ALA A 475 0.28 -18.85 18.17
N LYS A 476 0.81 -17.91 18.96
CA LYS A 476 2.25 -17.78 19.26
C LYS A 476 2.79 -19.03 19.94
N ALA A 477 2.14 -19.47 21.03
CA ALA A 477 2.53 -20.69 21.74
C ALA A 477 2.47 -21.94 20.83
N GLU A 478 1.46 -22.02 19.97
CA GLU A 478 1.33 -23.12 19.04
C GLU A 478 2.43 -23.13 17.96
N ILE A 479 2.78 -21.97 17.42
CA ILE A 479 3.89 -21.81 16.48
C ILE A 479 5.18 -22.27 17.13
N HIS A 480 5.48 -21.84 18.36
CA HIS A 480 6.70 -22.27 19.07
C HIS A 480 6.79 -23.78 19.24
N ARG A 481 5.68 -24.44 19.60
CA ARG A 481 5.61 -25.90 19.66
C ARG A 481 5.93 -26.53 18.31
N ILE A 482 5.38 -26.00 17.22
CA ILE A 482 5.67 -26.47 15.85
C ILE A 482 7.15 -26.28 15.53
N LEU A 483 7.75 -25.12 15.84
CA LEU A 483 9.16 -24.85 15.58
C LEU A 483 10.08 -25.83 16.31
N ARG A 484 9.79 -26.14 17.58
CA ARG A 484 10.55 -27.13 18.34
C ARG A 484 10.45 -28.53 17.71
N GLN A 485 9.25 -28.95 17.31
CA GLN A 485 9.07 -30.23 16.60
C GLN A 485 9.82 -30.30 15.26
N ILE A 486 10.01 -29.17 14.58
CA ILE A 486 10.79 -29.08 13.35
C ILE A 486 12.28 -29.21 13.66
N ALA A 487 12.76 -28.51 14.69
CA ALA A 487 14.14 -28.60 15.14
C ALA A 487 14.49 -30.02 15.60
N ASP A 488 13.62 -30.67 16.39
CA ASP A 488 13.83 -32.03 16.88
C ASP A 488 13.90 -33.09 15.76
N ARG A 489 13.44 -32.75 14.54
CA ARG A 489 13.58 -33.58 13.33
C ARG A 489 14.89 -33.32 12.56
N GLY A 490 15.81 -32.53 13.13
CA GLY A 490 17.14 -32.25 12.58
C GLY A 490 17.25 -31.01 11.70
N CYS A 491 16.19 -30.19 11.61
CA CYS A 491 16.21 -28.91 10.91
C CYS A 491 16.90 -27.85 11.77
N ALA A 492 17.88 -27.15 11.22
CA ALA A 492 18.54 -26.02 11.87
C ALA A 492 17.66 -24.76 11.79
N ILE A 493 17.42 -24.06 12.90
CA ILE A 493 16.54 -22.87 12.91
C ILE A 493 17.30 -21.63 13.37
N LEU A 494 17.31 -20.60 12.53
CA LEU A 494 17.71 -19.24 12.90
C LEU A 494 16.46 -18.40 13.15
N MET A 495 16.14 -18.14 14.42
CA MET A 495 14.93 -17.41 14.82
C MET A 495 15.26 -15.97 15.21
N ILE A 496 14.80 -15.01 14.43
CA ILE A 496 14.93 -13.58 14.72
C ILE A 496 13.64 -13.10 15.38
N SER A 497 13.75 -12.46 16.54
CA SER A 497 12.61 -11.85 17.22
C SER A 497 13.06 -10.62 18.00
N SER A 498 12.19 -9.63 18.03
CA SER A 498 12.34 -8.42 18.83
C SER A 498 11.82 -8.60 20.27
N GLU A 499 11.18 -9.73 20.57
CA GLU A 499 10.67 -10.07 21.89
C GLU A 499 11.67 -10.94 22.67
N LEU A 500 12.35 -10.37 23.66
CA LEU A 500 13.30 -11.09 24.53
C LEU A 500 12.71 -12.38 25.15
N PRO A 501 11.47 -12.39 25.67
CA PRO A 501 10.91 -13.61 26.25
C PRO A 501 10.77 -14.76 25.23
N GLU A 502 10.58 -14.45 23.95
CA GLU A 502 10.49 -15.46 22.89
C GLU A 502 11.86 -16.03 22.57
N ILE A 503 12.87 -15.17 22.38
CA ILE A 503 14.26 -15.60 22.15
C ILE A 503 14.77 -16.44 23.32
N GLN A 504 14.58 -15.97 24.55
CA GLN A 504 15.14 -16.63 25.73
C GLN A 504 14.50 -17.99 26.03
N ARG A 505 13.20 -18.16 25.76
CA ARG A 505 12.49 -19.42 26.07
C ARG A 505 12.57 -20.49 24.99
N HIS A 506 12.78 -20.11 23.73
CA HIS A 506 12.62 -21.02 22.59
C HIS A 506 13.90 -21.21 21.77
N SER A 507 15.03 -20.69 22.24
CA SER A 507 16.33 -20.86 21.60
C SER A 507 17.25 -21.73 22.45
N ASP A 508 18.14 -22.49 21.81
CA ASP A 508 19.23 -23.22 22.45
C ASP A 508 20.42 -22.27 22.71
N ARG A 509 20.68 -21.34 21.78
CA ARG A 509 21.66 -20.26 21.90
C ARG A 509 21.07 -18.92 21.49
N ILE A 510 21.66 -17.86 22.00
CA ILE A 510 21.23 -16.48 21.74
C ILE A 510 22.43 -15.71 21.17
N MET A 511 22.18 -15.03 20.06
CA MET A 511 23.12 -14.14 19.39
C MET A 511 22.57 -12.72 19.43
N VAL A 512 23.40 -11.77 19.88
CA VAL A 512 23.01 -10.35 19.91
C VAL A 512 23.69 -9.59 18.78
N LEU A 513 22.88 -8.92 17.97
CA LEU A 513 23.33 -7.97 16.97
C LEU A 513 23.25 -6.55 17.50
N ARG A 514 24.38 -5.84 17.42
CA ARG A 514 24.50 -4.42 17.74
C ARG A 514 25.22 -3.70 16.63
N SER A 515 24.58 -2.66 16.07
CA SER A 515 25.16 -1.82 15.01
C SER A 515 25.74 -2.62 13.84
N GLY A 516 25.03 -3.68 13.42
CA GLY A 516 25.42 -4.51 12.29
C GLY A 516 26.53 -5.53 12.55
N LYS A 517 26.94 -5.72 13.81
CA LYS A 517 27.93 -6.74 14.21
C LYS A 517 27.33 -7.66 15.27
N ILE A 518 27.79 -8.89 15.30
CA ILE A 518 27.53 -9.77 16.45
C ILE A 518 28.33 -9.23 17.61
N SER A 519 27.66 -8.79 18.68
CA SER A 519 28.34 -8.31 19.88
C SER A 519 28.70 -9.47 20.79
N ASP A 520 27.76 -10.40 20.98
CA ASP A 520 27.85 -11.46 21.97
C ASP A 520 27.04 -12.69 21.56
N GLN A 521 27.43 -13.85 22.11
CA GLN A 521 26.73 -15.12 21.95
C GLN A 521 26.76 -15.90 23.26
N TRP A 522 25.64 -16.51 23.63
CA TRP A 522 25.52 -17.33 24.85
C TRP A 522 24.64 -18.55 24.62
N ALA A 523 24.80 -19.57 25.48
CA ALA A 523 23.75 -20.56 25.68
C ALA A 523 22.53 -19.88 26.33
N ALA A 524 21.32 -20.19 25.86
CA ALA A 524 20.10 -19.52 26.33
C ALA A 524 19.86 -19.72 27.84
N ALA A 525 20.30 -20.85 28.40
CA ALA A 525 20.17 -21.19 29.81
C ALA A 525 21.10 -20.36 30.73
N GLU A 526 22.14 -19.73 30.19
CA GLU A 526 23.21 -19.08 30.97
C GLU A 526 23.09 -17.55 31.01
N VAL A 527 22.11 -16.98 30.31
CA VAL A 527 21.98 -15.53 30.14
C VAL A 527 20.61 -15.02 30.54
N THR A 528 20.58 -13.87 31.22
CA THR A 528 19.35 -13.19 31.65
C THR A 528 18.84 -12.22 30.59
N ALA A 529 17.53 -11.93 30.59
CA ALA A 529 16.93 -10.96 29.67
C ALA A 529 17.59 -9.58 29.75
N THR A 530 17.98 -9.15 30.95
CA THR A 530 18.67 -7.88 31.20
C THR A 530 20.03 -7.83 30.50
N GLN A 531 20.83 -8.89 30.61
CA GLN A 531 22.15 -8.96 29.95
C GLN A 531 22.02 -8.94 28.42
N ILE A 532 21.02 -9.65 27.86
CA ILE A 532 20.75 -9.62 26.42
C ILE A 532 20.36 -8.20 25.97
N ALA A 533 19.50 -7.54 26.74
CA ALA A 533 19.07 -6.17 26.46
C ALA A 533 20.23 -5.17 26.51
N GLU A 534 21.08 -5.25 27.54
CA GLU A 534 22.26 -4.40 27.71
C GLU A 534 23.26 -4.57 26.57
N ALA A 535 23.50 -5.81 26.14
CA ALA A 535 24.38 -6.11 25.01
C ALA A 535 23.87 -5.52 23.68
N ALA A 536 22.55 -5.39 23.53
CA ALA A 536 21.92 -4.80 22.34
C ALA A 536 21.93 -3.27 22.33
N LEU A 537 22.14 -2.61 23.47
CA LEU A 537 22.16 -1.14 23.56
C LEU A 537 23.41 -0.56 22.86
N PRO A 538 23.26 0.50 22.05
CA PRO A 538 24.39 1.23 21.48
C PRO A 538 25.17 1.94 22.60
N GLY A 539 26.50 1.94 22.54
CA GLY A 539 27.32 2.73 23.46
C GLY A 539 27.01 4.23 23.34
N GLU A 540 26.99 4.95 24.47
CA GLU A 540 26.50 6.33 24.67
C GLU A 540 27.01 7.40 23.68
N LYS A 541 28.01 7.12 22.85
CA LYS A 541 28.65 8.12 21.95
C LYS A 541 28.24 8.03 20.47
N ALA A 542 27.49 7.02 20.04
CA ALA A 542 27.22 6.77 18.61
C ALA A 542 25.82 7.23 18.11
N SER A 543 24.87 7.49 19.02
CA SER A 543 23.46 7.76 18.66
C SER A 543 23.22 9.19 18.16
N GLU A 544 23.99 10.19 18.63
CA GLU A 544 23.74 11.60 18.28
C GLU A 544 24.33 12.03 16.93
N GLN A 545 25.43 11.41 16.47
CA GLN A 545 26.13 11.84 15.26
C GLN A 545 25.52 11.24 13.98
N THR A 546 25.15 9.95 14.02
CA THR A 546 24.75 9.18 12.82
C THR A 546 23.36 9.53 12.31
N ALA A 547 22.45 9.93 13.21
CA ALA A 547 21.09 10.35 12.87
C ALA A 547 21.02 11.80 12.36
N ARG A 548 21.93 12.68 12.82
CA ARG A 548 21.98 14.10 12.43
C ARG A 548 22.57 14.31 11.02
N ASP A 549 23.60 13.54 10.64
CA ASP A 549 24.31 13.76 9.37
C ASP A 549 23.60 13.22 8.12
N ARG A 550 22.73 12.19 8.25
CA ARG A 550 22.00 11.64 7.08
C ARG A 550 20.74 12.42 6.72
N ASN A 551 20.07 13.07 7.68
CA ASN A 551 18.78 13.71 7.45
C ASN A 551 18.86 15.18 6.99
N GLN A 552 19.93 15.92 7.28
CA GLN A 552 19.99 17.35 6.92
C GLN A 552 20.41 17.62 5.46
N SER A 553 21.17 16.72 4.81
CA SER A 553 21.78 17.00 3.49
C SER A 553 20.83 16.81 2.28
N ARG A 554 19.76 16.00 2.39
CA ARG A 554 18.92 15.62 1.23
C ARG A 554 17.57 16.34 1.11
N HIS A 555 17.21 17.22 2.05
CA HIS A 555 15.82 17.67 2.19
C HIS A 555 15.36 18.90 1.39
N ARG A 556 16.17 19.44 0.46
CA ARG A 556 15.78 20.70 -0.22
C ARG A 556 15.40 20.65 -1.70
N THR A 557 15.57 19.57 -2.44
CA THR A 557 15.50 19.67 -3.93
C THR A 557 14.88 18.46 -4.63
N ALA A 558 13.72 17.96 -4.18
CA ALA A 558 13.09 16.80 -4.84
C ALA A 558 11.70 17.07 -5.46
N ARG A 559 11.12 18.27 -5.29
CA ARG A 559 9.81 18.58 -5.89
C ARG A 559 9.89 19.22 -7.28
N GLY A 560 11.08 19.61 -7.75
CA GLY A 560 11.26 20.26 -9.06
C GLY A 560 12.06 19.46 -10.09
N VAL A 561 12.70 18.34 -9.72
CA VAL A 561 13.67 17.67 -10.62
C VAL A 561 13.01 17.15 -11.90
N GLY A 562 11.75 16.68 -11.83
CA GLY A 562 11.02 16.20 -13.00
C GLY A 562 10.65 17.31 -13.98
N GLU A 563 10.05 18.40 -13.51
CA GLU A 563 9.61 19.53 -14.35
C GLU A 563 10.80 20.30 -14.93
N TRP A 564 11.86 20.53 -14.14
CA TRP A 564 13.09 21.18 -14.63
C TRP A 564 13.86 20.28 -15.60
N GLY A 565 13.88 18.96 -15.37
CA GLY A 565 14.44 18.01 -16.33
C GLY A 565 13.70 18.05 -17.67
N LEU A 566 12.37 18.04 -17.62
CA LEU A 566 11.52 18.14 -18.82
C LEU A 566 11.70 19.48 -19.54
N ALA A 567 11.73 20.60 -18.81
CA ALA A 567 11.99 21.92 -19.37
C ALA A 567 13.38 22.02 -20.02
N THR A 568 14.39 21.36 -19.44
CA THR A 568 15.75 21.30 -20.02
C THR A 568 15.75 20.54 -21.35
N VAL A 569 15.08 19.38 -21.42
CA VAL A 569 14.95 18.61 -22.67
C VAL A 569 14.22 19.42 -23.74
N ILE A 570 13.12 20.10 -23.37
CA ILE A 570 12.37 20.99 -24.27
C ILE A 570 13.27 22.11 -24.79
N ALA A 571 14.05 22.76 -23.92
CA ALA A 571 14.95 23.85 -24.30
C ALA A 571 16.03 23.36 -25.29
N VAL A 572 16.67 22.22 -25.01
CA VAL A 572 17.69 21.62 -25.90
C VAL A 572 17.09 21.28 -27.26
N LEU A 573 15.93 20.63 -27.28
CA LEU A 573 15.25 20.25 -28.52
C LEU A 573 14.78 21.48 -29.32
N GLY A 574 14.28 22.51 -28.64
CA GLY A 574 13.87 23.77 -29.25
C GLY A 574 15.03 24.53 -29.88
N VAL A 575 16.19 24.58 -29.20
CA VAL A 575 17.43 25.16 -29.76
C VAL A 575 17.87 24.39 -31.00
N TRP A 576 17.89 23.05 -30.94
CA TRP A 576 18.26 22.23 -32.09
C TRP A 576 17.31 22.43 -33.29
N LEU A 577 16.00 22.47 -33.06
CA LEU A 577 15.01 22.75 -34.12
C LEU A 577 15.19 24.15 -34.70
N SER A 578 15.50 25.14 -33.87
CA SER A 578 15.78 26.50 -34.32
C SER A 578 17.03 26.60 -35.20
N LEU A 579 18.07 25.79 -34.91
CA LEU A 579 19.30 25.78 -35.69
C LEU A 579 19.17 25.01 -37.02
N THR A 580 18.20 24.10 -37.11
CA THR A 580 18.03 23.19 -38.26
C THR A 580 16.85 23.55 -39.17
N SER A 581 16.04 24.54 -38.80
CA SER A 581 14.87 24.99 -39.56
C SER A 581 14.81 26.52 -39.65
N GLU A 582 15.02 27.03 -40.86
CA GLU A 582 15.10 28.47 -41.18
C GLU A 582 13.82 29.25 -40.82
N ASN A 583 12.69 28.57 -40.66
CA ASN A 583 11.39 29.17 -40.36
C ASN A 583 10.82 28.75 -39.00
N PHE A 584 11.58 28.07 -38.12
CA PHE A 584 11.03 27.55 -36.86
C PHE A 584 10.37 28.64 -35.99
N PHE A 585 11.00 29.81 -35.89
CA PHE A 585 10.49 30.96 -35.14
C PHE A 585 9.66 31.95 -35.96
N SER A 586 9.17 31.57 -37.15
CA SER A 586 8.22 32.43 -37.86
C SER A 586 6.94 32.59 -37.01
N TRP A 587 6.32 33.77 -37.06
CA TRP A 587 5.10 34.05 -36.29
C TRP A 587 3.97 33.05 -36.59
N SER A 588 3.90 32.56 -37.83
CA SER A 588 2.92 31.54 -38.24
C SER A 588 3.24 30.15 -37.66
N ASN A 589 4.50 29.71 -37.69
CA ASN A 589 4.90 28.42 -37.15
C ASN A 589 4.81 28.39 -35.62
N PHE A 590 5.21 29.47 -34.96
CA PHE A 590 5.04 29.62 -33.52
C PHE A 590 3.55 29.62 -33.13
N GLY A 591 2.71 30.36 -33.85
CA GLY A 591 1.26 30.37 -33.63
C GLY A 591 0.61 29.00 -33.84
N ASN A 592 1.02 28.25 -34.86
CA ASN A 592 0.60 26.86 -35.10
C ASN A 592 1.00 25.94 -33.93
N LEU A 593 2.29 25.97 -33.56
CA LEU A 593 2.83 25.17 -32.47
C LEU A 593 2.09 25.41 -31.16
N MET A 594 1.84 26.69 -30.81
CA MET A 594 1.15 27.07 -29.59
C MET A 594 -0.33 26.66 -29.60
N ALA A 595 -1.03 26.79 -30.74
CA ALA A 595 -2.42 26.36 -30.86
C ALA A 595 -2.57 24.84 -30.72
N GLU A 596 -1.68 24.06 -31.34
CA GLU A 596 -1.65 22.60 -31.20
C GLU A 596 -1.27 22.17 -29.80
N THR A 597 -0.28 22.83 -29.19
CA THR A 597 0.10 22.60 -27.79
C THR A 597 -1.07 22.89 -26.86
N ALA A 598 -1.84 23.94 -27.10
CA ALA A 598 -3.04 24.26 -26.31
C ALA A 598 -4.08 23.13 -26.39
N LEU A 599 -4.35 22.61 -27.59
CA LEU A 599 -5.25 21.45 -27.77
C LEU A 599 -4.75 20.20 -27.02
N TRP A 600 -3.48 19.83 -27.21
CA TRP A 600 -2.90 18.66 -26.56
C TRP A 600 -2.78 18.82 -25.04
N SER A 601 -2.61 20.04 -24.55
CA SER A 601 -2.68 20.35 -23.12
C SER A 601 -4.08 20.09 -22.56
N VAL A 602 -5.14 20.52 -23.26
CA VAL A 602 -6.53 20.27 -22.83
C VAL A 602 -6.84 18.77 -22.82
N LEU A 603 -6.44 18.04 -23.87
CA LEU A 603 -6.61 16.58 -23.92
C LEU A 603 -5.79 15.83 -22.88
N GLY A 604 -4.52 16.21 -22.69
CA GLY A 604 -3.66 15.66 -21.66
C GLY A 604 -4.21 15.93 -20.26
N LEU A 605 -4.79 17.11 -20.02
CA LEU A 605 -5.44 17.44 -18.76
C LEU A 605 -6.72 16.64 -18.54
N ALA A 606 -7.50 16.39 -19.60
CA ALA A 606 -8.66 15.49 -19.54
C ALA A 606 -8.27 14.09 -19.07
N ALA A 607 -7.22 13.51 -19.67
CA ALA A 607 -6.65 12.24 -19.26
C ALA A 607 -6.09 12.30 -17.83
N ALA A 608 -5.31 13.32 -17.51
CA ALA A 608 -4.69 13.50 -16.21
C ALA A 608 -5.70 13.58 -15.06
N THR A 609 -6.82 14.29 -15.23
CA THR A 609 -7.86 14.39 -14.20
C THR A 609 -8.45 13.02 -13.83
N VAL A 610 -8.65 12.13 -14.82
CA VAL A 610 -9.13 10.77 -14.58
C VAL A 610 -8.02 9.88 -14.00
N ILE A 611 -6.79 10.01 -14.51
CA ILE A 611 -5.63 9.25 -14.01
C ILE A 611 -5.32 9.57 -12.55
N VAL A 612 -5.40 10.84 -12.14
CA VAL A 612 -5.12 11.27 -10.77
C VAL A 612 -6.00 10.58 -9.74
N VAL A 613 -7.25 10.21 -10.06
CA VAL A 613 -8.12 9.45 -9.14
C VAL A 613 -7.92 7.93 -9.21
N GLY A 614 -6.96 7.45 -10.00
CA GLY A 614 -6.71 6.02 -10.21
C GLY A 614 -7.60 5.38 -11.29
N GLY A 615 -8.29 6.18 -12.10
CA GLY A 615 -9.01 5.71 -13.29
C GLY A 615 -8.14 5.80 -14.54
N ILE A 616 -8.55 5.15 -15.64
CA ILE A 616 -7.97 5.40 -16.97
C ILE A 616 -9.13 5.44 -17.95
N ASP A 617 -9.23 6.53 -18.71
CA ASP A 617 -10.21 6.67 -19.79
C ASP A 617 -9.52 6.55 -21.14
N ILE A 618 -9.67 5.37 -21.76
CA ILE A 618 -9.14 5.10 -23.11
C ILE A 618 -10.09 5.64 -24.18
N SER A 619 -11.32 6.04 -23.85
CA SER A 619 -12.31 6.48 -24.83
C SER A 619 -12.18 7.95 -25.26
N ILE A 620 -11.25 8.73 -24.68
CA ILE A 620 -11.11 10.18 -24.88
C ILE A 620 -11.11 10.60 -26.36
N GLY A 621 -10.37 9.90 -27.23
CA GLY A 621 -10.33 10.18 -28.67
C GLY A 621 -11.67 9.93 -29.37
N SER A 622 -12.29 8.77 -29.11
CA SER A 622 -13.62 8.44 -29.63
C SER A 622 -14.74 9.35 -29.11
N LEU A 623 -14.66 9.80 -27.85
CA LEU A 623 -15.60 10.74 -27.25
C LEU A 623 -15.43 12.14 -27.85
N LEU A 624 -14.19 12.58 -28.09
CA LEU A 624 -13.91 13.82 -28.81
C LEU A 624 -14.54 13.79 -30.21
N ALA A 625 -14.36 12.69 -30.94
CA ALA A 625 -14.94 12.52 -32.27
C ALA A 625 -16.48 12.56 -32.23
N LEU A 626 -17.10 11.94 -31.22
CA LEU A 626 -18.55 11.99 -31.03
C LEU A 626 -19.05 13.40 -30.71
N SER A 627 -18.40 14.10 -29.79
CA SER A 627 -18.70 15.51 -29.49
C SER A 627 -18.57 16.41 -30.72
N ALA A 628 -17.53 16.23 -31.52
CA ALA A 628 -17.32 16.97 -32.76
C ALA A 628 -18.35 16.61 -33.84
N ALA A 629 -18.77 15.33 -33.94
CA ALA A 629 -19.83 14.89 -34.85
C ALA A 629 -21.16 15.57 -34.53
N CYS A 630 -21.57 15.56 -33.26
CA CYS A 630 -22.81 16.19 -32.82
C CYS A 630 -22.80 17.70 -33.07
N ALA A 631 -21.69 18.39 -32.77
CA ALA A 631 -21.52 19.80 -33.08
C ALA A 631 -21.57 20.08 -34.60
N GLY A 632 -20.85 19.28 -35.40
CA GLY A 632 -20.80 19.44 -36.86
C GLY A 632 -22.17 19.23 -37.53
N LEU A 633 -22.99 18.30 -37.03
CA LEU A 633 -24.34 18.08 -37.54
C LEU A 633 -25.27 19.29 -37.36
N LEU A 634 -25.08 20.06 -36.28
CA LEU A 634 -25.88 21.27 -36.05
C LEU A 634 -25.62 22.35 -37.11
N PHE A 635 -24.44 22.37 -37.72
CA PHE A 635 -24.13 23.28 -38.83
C PHE A 635 -24.78 22.86 -40.17
N LYS A 636 -25.42 21.69 -40.24
CA LYS A 636 -26.27 21.34 -41.40
C LYS A 636 -27.69 21.89 -41.28
N LEU A 637 -28.10 22.30 -40.09
CA LEU A 637 -29.41 22.89 -39.89
C LEU A 637 -29.45 24.28 -40.53
N PRO A 638 -30.60 24.71 -41.10
CA PRO A 638 -30.77 26.03 -41.68
C PRO A 638 -30.92 27.11 -40.59
N LEU A 639 -29.94 27.19 -39.69
CA LEU A 639 -29.87 28.16 -38.59
C LEU A 639 -28.79 29.20 -38.88
N PRO A 640 -29.01 30.48 -38.53
CA PRO A 640 -27.99 31.50 -38.72
C PRO A 640 -26.76 31.23 -37.84
N PRO A 641 -25.56 31.71 -38.23
CA PRO A 641 -24.31 31.49 -37.47
C PRO A 641 -24.38 31.96 -36.03
N GLU A 642 -25.12 33.03 -35.71
CA GLU A 642 -25.22 33.53 -34.32
C GLU A 642 -25.90 32.53 -33.38
N ILE A 643 -26.71 31.61 -33.91
CA ILE A 643 -27.42 30.58 -33.14
C ILE A 643 -26.72 29.23 -33.25
N SER A 644 -26.31 28.84 -34.47
CA SER A 644 -25.72 27.52 -34.71
C SER A 644 -24.36 27.35 -34.01
N ILE A 645 -23.55 28.42 -33.91
CA ILE A 645 -22.23 28.36 -33.24
C ILE A 645 -22.35 28.12 -31.72
N PRO A 646 -23.08 28.94 -30.94
CA PRO A 646 -23.25 28.67 -29.51
C PRO A 646 -23.90 27.31 -29.25
N LEU A 647 -24.89 26.91 -30.07
CA LEU A 647 -25.57 25.62 -29.94
C LEU A 647 -24.60 24.45 -30.20
N ALA A 648 -23.74 24.54 -31.22
CA ALA A 648 -22.73 23.54 -31.51
C ALA A 648 -21.69 23.40 -30.39
N ILE A 649 -21.25 24.52 -29.79
CA ILE A 649 -20.35 24.52 -28.63
C ILE A 649 -21.04 23.83 -27.44
N LEU A 650 -22.27 24.23 -27.10
CA LEU A 650 -23.02 23.63 -26.00
C LEU A 650 -23.25 22.13 -26.22
N ALA A 651 -23.56 21.70 -27.44
CA ALA A 651 -23.73 20.29 -27.78
C ALA A 651 -22.43 19.49 -27.59
N ALA A 652 -21.29 19.99 -28.07
CA ALA A 652 -20.00 19.32 -27.88
C ALA A 652 -19.66 19.14 -26.39
N LEU A 653 -19.87 20.19 -25.58
CA LEU A 653 -19.64 20.17 -24.14
C LEU A 653 -20.60 19.21 -23.42
N ALA A 654 -21.88 19.23 -23.78
CA ALA A 654 -22.91 18.36 -23.19
C ALA A 654 -22.64 16.88 -23.50
N VAL A 655 -22.30 16.55 -24.75
CA VAL A 655 -21.94 15.18 -25.15
C VAL A 655 -20.68 14.71 -24.44
N GLY A 656 -19.66 15.56 -24.34
CA GLY A 656 -18.43 15.24 -23.63
C GLY A 656 -18.69 14.97 -22.14
N LEU A 657 -19.42 15.87 -21.47
CA LEU A 657 -19.81 15.72 -20.06
C LEU A 657 -20.64 14.45 -19.83
N ALA A 658 -21.63 14.19 -20.68
CA ALA A 658 -22.49 13.01 -20.58
C ALA A 658 -21.70 11.72 -20.79
N GLY A 659 -20.80 11.67 -21.78
CA GLY A 659 -19.94 10.52 -22.03
C GLY A 659 -19.00 10.24 -20.86
N GLY A 660 -18.35 11.28 -20.32
CA GLY A 660 -17.54 11.17 -19.10
C GLY A 660 -18.34 10.62 -17.92
N LEU A 661 -19.49 11.22 -17.61
CA LEU A 661 -20.39 10.76 -16.53
C LEU A 661 -20.82 9.30 -16.72
N LEU A 662 -21.17 8.90 -17.95
CA LEU A 662 -21.57 7.54 -18.28
C LEU A 662 -20.43 6.55 -18.05
N ASN A 663 -19.22 6.85 -18.53
CA ASN A 663 -18.03 6.03 -18.28
C ASN A 663 -17.76 5.87 -16.78
N GLY A 664 -17.77 6.98 -16.04
CA GLY A 664 -17.55 6.99 -14.59
C GLY A 664 -18.61 6.20 -13.83
N PHE A 665 -19.88 6.34 -14.21
CA PHE A 665 -21.02 5.66 -13.61
C PHE A 665 -21.00 4.15 -13.87
N LEU A 666 -20.78 3.72 -15.11
CA LEU A 666 -20.69 2.32 -15.48
C LEU A 666 -19.53 1.62 -14.77
N ALA A 667 -18.37 2.28 -14.67
CA ALA A 667 -17.22 1.75 -13.91
C ALA A 667 -17.55 1.61 -12.41
N LEU A 668 -18.24 2.61 -11.84
CA LEU A 668 -18.61 2.62 -10.43
C LEU A 668 -19.66 1.54 -10.09
N VAL A 669 -20.74 1.44 -10.86
CA VAL A 669 -21.85 0.50 -10.61
C VAL A 669 -21.47 -0.93 -10.97
N GLY A 670 -20.77 -1.12 -12.09
CA GLY A 670 -20.32 -2.43 -12.52
C GLY A 670 -19.26 -3.05 -11.61
N LYS A 671 -18.61 -2.25 -10.75
CA LYS A 671 -17.43 -2.66 -9.96
C LYS A 671 -16.35 -3.31 -10.83
N VAL A 672 -16.23 -2.87 -12.08
CA VAL A 672 -15.27 -3.36 -13.07
C VAL A 672 -14.15 -2.33 -13.21
N HIS A 673 -12.95 -2.78 -13.60
CA HIS A 673 -11.86 -1.87 -13.89
C HIS A 673 -12.26 -0.85 -15.00
N PRO A 674 -11.99 0.46 -14.84
CA PRO A 674 -12.47 1.51 -15.76
C PRO A 674 -11.99 1.34 -17.20
N ILE A 675 -10.80 0.75 -17.39
CA ILE A 675 -10.26 0.38 -18.70
C ILE A 675 -11.25 -0.47 -19.50
N VAL A 676 -11.93 -1.43 -18.85
CA VAL A 676 -12.85 -2.35 -19.54
C VAL A 676 -14.08 -1.59 -20.04
N VAL A 677 -14.64 -0.74 -19.18
CA VAL A 677 -15.79 0.10 -19.52
C VAL A 677 -15.43 1.05 -20.65
N THR A 678 -14.30 1.75 -20.53
CA THR A 678 -13.91 2.78 -21.49
C THR A 678 -13.46 2.17 -22.83
N LEU A 679 -12.89 0.96 -22.85
CA LEU A 679 -12.63 0.23 -24.09
C LEU A 679 -13.93 -0.18 -24.80
N GLY A 680 -14.92 -0.67 -24.05
CA GLY A 680 -16.25 -0.96 -24.60
C GLY A 680 -16.95 0.29 -25.13
N MET A 681 -16.95 1.37 -24.34
CA MET A 681 -17.54 2.64 -24.72
C MET A 681 -16.80 3.31 -25.89
N MET A 682 -15.49 3.11 -26.02
CA MET A 682 -14.73 3.56 -27.19
C MET A 682 -15.28 2.97 -28.49
N ILE A 683 -15.54 1.66 -28.51
CA ILE A 683 -16.12 0.98 -29.68
C ILE A 683 -17.53 1.52 -29.96
N VAL A 684 -18.34 1.71 -28.92
CA VAL A 684 -19.70 2.27 -29.03
C VAL A 684 -19.67 3.69 -29.60
N TYR A 685 -18.88 4.59 -29.03
CA TYR A 685 -18.76 5.98 -29.49
C TYR A 685 -18.24 6.05 -30.93
N ARG A 686 -17.27 5.20 -31.29
CA ARG A 686 -16.77 5.11 -32.66
C ARG A 686 -17.86 4.65 -33.63
N GLY A 687 -18.63 3.63 -33.26
CA GLY A 687 -19.79 3.16 -34.02
C GLY A 687 -20.84 4.25 -34.20
N MET A 688 -21.14 5.01 -33.15
CA MET A 688 -22.06 6.16 -33.20
C MET A 688 -21.55 7.25 -34.14
N VAL A 689 -20.26 7.60 -34.12
CA VAL A 689 -19.67 8.57 -35.06
C VAL A 689 -19.87 8.12 -36.50
N ILE A 690 -19.58 6.85 -36.81
CA ILE A 690 -19.76 6.29 -38.16
C ILE A 690 -21.24 6.36 -38.58
N ALA A 691 -22.16 6.02 -37.68
CA ALA A 691 -23.60 6.06 -37.94
C ALA A 691 -24.12 7.48 -38.16
N LEU A 692 -23.69 8.45 -37.34
CA LEU A 692 -24.12 9.86 -37.41
C LEU A 692 -23.60 10.58 -38.65
N VAL A 693 -22.37 10.27 -39.05
CA VAL A 693 -21.67 10.94 -40.14
C VAL A 693 -21.89 10.20 -41.48
N SER A 694 -22.41 8.95 -41.44
CA SER A 694 -22.68 8.08 -42.60
C SER A 694 -21.49 7.95 -43.56
N GLY A 695 -20.27 8.00 -43.03
CA GLY A 695 -19.02 7.98 -43.82
C GLY A 695 -18.78 9.22 -44.69
N ARG A 696 -19.62 10.25 -44.63
CA ARG A 696 -19.49 11.49 -45.42
C ARG A 696 -18.83 12.60 -44.61
N GLN A 697 -18.01 13.41 -45.26
CA GLN A 697 -17.42 14.58 -44.61
C GLN A 697 -18.46 15.68 -44.40
N ILE A 698 -18.50 16.30 -43.21
CA ILE A 698 -19.28 17.51 -42.97
C ILE A 698 -18.36 18.71 -43.17
N SER A 699 -18.58 19.48 -44.24
CA SER A 699 -17.81 20.67 -44.59
C SER A 699 -18.59 21.98 -44.40
N SER A 700 -19.84 21.92 -43.92
CA SER A 700 -20.72 23.08 -43.74
C SER A 700 -20.42 23.91 -42.49
N VAL A 701 -19.18 23.93 -42.01
CA VAL A 701 -18.78 24.67 -40.80
C VAL A 701 -18.70 26.17 -41.12
N PRO A 702 -19.42 27.05 -40.42
CA PRO A 702 -19.37 28.49 -40.68
C PRO A 702 -17.95 29.07 -40.50
N GLU A 703 -17.52 29.98 -41.38
CA GLU A 703 -16.18 30.60 -41.27
C GLU A 703 -15.95 31.32 -39.93
N ALA A 704 -17.00 31.93 -39.37
CA ALA A 704 -16.97 32.56 -38.06
C ALA A 704 -16.59 31.57 -36.93
N PHE A 705 -16.88 30.28 -37.08
CA PHE A 705 -16.46 29.25 -36.13
C PHE A 705 -14.94 28.99 -36.16
N GLY A 706 -14.31 29.25 -37.30
CA GLY A 706 -12.86 29.17 -37.47
C GLY A 706 -12.07 30.19 -36.67
N TRP A 707 -12.71 31.27 -36.19
CA TRP A 707 -12.04 32.30 -35.38
C TRP A 707 -11.47 31.73 -34.08
N ILE A 708 -11.98 30.58 -33.61
CA ILE A 708 -11.41 29.90 -32.45
C ILE A 708 -9.98 29.43 -32.75
N SER A 709 -9.70 28.88 -33.95
CA SER A 709 -8.40 28.21 -34.20
C SER A 709 -7.57 28.75 -35.37
N ILE A 710 -8.17 29.48 -36.32
CA ILE A 710 -7.55 29.83 -37.61
C ILE A 710 -7.18 31.32 -37.70
N TYR A 711 -7.97 32.22 -37.12
CA TYR A 711 -7.80 33.69 -37.23
C TYR A 711 -7.51 34.35 -35.85
N PRO A 712 -6.85 35.54 -35.77
CA PRO A 712 -6.49 36.48 -36.84
C PRO A 712 -4.98 36.58 -37.15
N ALA A 713 -4.65 37.35 -38.18
CA ALA A 713 -3.32 37.60 -38.76
C ALA A 713 -2.24 38.15 -37.80
N SER A 714 -2.61 38.50 -36.55
CA SER A 714 -1.68 38.97 -35.50
C SER A 714 -0.86 37.84 -34.84
N GLY A 715 -1.07 36.59 -35.26
CA GLY A 715 -0.41 35.41 -34.69
C GLY A 715 -1.06 34.89 -33.40
N PHE A 716 -2.00 35.63 -32.81
CA PHE A 716 -2.65 35.27 -31.54
C PHE A 716 -4.02 34.63 -31.77
N ARG A 717 -4.05 33.30 -31.75
CA ARG A 717 -5.27 32.50 -31.97
C ARG A 717 -6.07 32.34 -30.69
N ALA A 718 -7.40 32.42 -30.77
CA ALA A 718 -8.27 32.25 -29.61
C ALA A 718 -8.14 30.88 -28.93
N ALA A 719 -7.72 29.84 -29.66
CA ALA A 719 -7.42 28.51 -29.15
C ALA A 719 -6.28 28.52 -28.12
N ILE A 720 -5.28 29.41 -28.28
CA ILE A 720 -4.18 29.58 -27.33
C ILE A 720 -4.74 30.16 -26.02
N VAL A 721 -5.56 31.21 -26.12
CA VAL A 721 -6.22 31.83 -24.96
C VAL A 721 -7.11 30.83 -24.24
N LEU A 722 -7.94 30.09 -24.99
CA LEU A 722 -8.81 29.07 -24.44
C LEU A 722 -8.01 27.99 -23.71
N GLY A 723 -6.94 27.47 -24.30
CA GLY A 723 -6.07 26.48 -23.66
C GLY A 723 -5.40 27.01 -22.39
N LEU A 724 -4.93 28.26 -22.39
CA LEU A 724 -4.35 28.93 -21.21
C LEU A 724 -5.39 29.12 -20.10
N VAL A 725 -6.60 29.60 -20.45
CA VAL A 725 -7.69 29.79 -19.49
C VAL A 725 -8.11 28.44 -18.88
N VAL A 726 -8.30 27.41 -19.70
CA VAL A 726 -8.64 26.06 -19.22
C VAL A 726 -7.54 25.52 -18.31
N SER A 727 -6.27 25.67 -18.70
CA SER A 727 -5.12 25.24 -17.90
C SER A 727 -5.05 25.98 -16.56
N LEU A 728 -5.27 27.30 -16.55
CA LEU A 728 -5.29 28.10 -15.32
C LEU A 728 -6.45 27.70 -14.40
N VAL A 729 -7.65 27.49 -14.96
CA VAL A 729 -8.82 27.01 -14.21
C VAL A 729 -8.54 25.65 -13.59
N LEU A 730 -7.95 24.72 -14.35
CA LEU A 730 -7.60 23.39 -13.88
C LEU A 730 -6.49 23.44 -12.81
N TYR A 731 -5.50 24.32 -12.96
CA TYR A 731 -4.48 24.57 -11.95
C TYR A 731 -5.12 25.05 -10.64
N VAL A 732 -6.06 26.00 -10.71
CA VAL A 732 -6.81 26.49 -9.56
C VAL A 732 -7.66 25.37 -8.94
N ILE A 733 -8.35 24.54 -9.74
CA ILE A 733 -9.15 23.42 -9.24
C ILE A 733 -8.26 22.38 -8.55
N HIS A 734 -7.20 21.93 -9.21
CA HIS A 734 -6.33 20.88 -8.69
C HIS A 734 -5.61 21.34 -7.43
N VAL A 735 -5.00 22.53 -7.44
CA VAL A 735 -4.15 23.02 -6.34
C VAL A 735 -4.97 23.69 -5.26
N HIS A 736 -5.83 24.64 -5.62
CA HIS A 736 -6.40 25.59 -4.66
C HIS A 736 -7.81 25.23 -4.21
N ARG A 737 -8.51 24.28 -4.84
CA ARG A 737 -9.87 23.88 -4.45
C ARG A 737 -9.88 22.58 -3.67
N ARG A 738 -10.83 22.46 -2.75
CA ARG A 738 -11.10 21.23 -1.98
C ARG A 738 -11.32 20.01 -2.89
N ALA A 739 -12.05 20.18 -3.99
CA ALA A 739 -12.30 19.12 -4.96
C ALA A 739 -10.99 18.55 -5.52
N GLY A 740 -10.02 19.40 -5.85
CA GLY A 740 -8.70 18.97 -6.31
C GLY A 740 -7.98 18.11 -5.30
N ARG A 741 -7.89 18.54 -4.03
CA ARG A 741 -7.24 17.76 -2.97
C ARG A 741 -7.92 16.40 -2.74
N HIS A 742 -9.24 16.32 -2.88
CA HIS A 742 -9.96 15.06 -2.83
C HIS A 742 -9.59 14.12 -4.00
N LEU A 743 -9.37 14.64 -5.21
CA LEU A 743 -8.94 13.83 -6.36
C LEU A 743 -7.61 13.12 -6.05
N TYR A 744 -6.62 13.87 -5.58
CA TYR A 744 -5.30 13.32 -5.23
C TYR A 744 -5.37 12.35 -4.05
N ALA A 745 -6.15 12.67 -3.01
CA ALA A 745 -6.33 11.77 -1.87
C ALA A 745 -6.94 10.43 -2.30
N LEU A 746 -8.00 10.45 -3.11
CA LEU A 746 -8.66 9.25 -3.62
C LEU A 746 -7.70 8.37 -4.43
N GLY A 747 -6.96 8.95 -5.38
CA GLY A 747 -6.00 8.18 -6.18
C GLY A 747 -4.72 7.79 -5.45
N SER A 748 -4.42 8.40 -4.30
CA SER A 748 -3.30 8.01 -3.45
C SER A 748 -3.64 6.76 -2.63
N SER A 749 -4.82 6.73 -2.00
CA SER A 749 -5.36 5.55 -1.32
C SER A 749 -6.88 5.64 -1.18
N ALA A 750 -7.61 4.80 -1.90
CA ALA A 750 -9.07 4.74 -1.83
C ALA A 750 -9.60 4.22 -0.48
N SER A 751 -8.81 3.40 0.23
CA SER A 751 -9.15 2.92 1.57
C SER A 751 -9.01 4.04 2.60
N ALA A 752 -7.87 4.74 2.63
CA ALA A 752 -7.65 5.89 3.48
C ALA A 752 -8.67 7.01 3.21
N ALA A 753 -9.00 7.24 1.94
CA ALA A 753 -10.01 8.21 1.53
C ALA A 753 -11.38 7.91 2.17
N ARG A 754 -11.81 6.64 2.19
CA ARG A 754 -13.07 6.22 2.83
C ARG A 754 -13.04 6.41 4.33
N LEU A 755 -11.94 6.07 5.00
CA LEU A 755 -11.82 6.29 6.45
C LEU A 755 -11.85 7.76 6.79
N VAL A 756 -11.21 8.63 5.99
CA VAL A 756 -11.28 10.09 6.17
C VAL A 756 -12.65 10.66 5.78
N GLY A 757 -13.53 9.83 5.20
CA GLY A 757 -14.90 10.20 4.88
C GLY A 757 -15.07 10.91 3.56
N LEU A 758 -14.11 10.73 2.65
CA LEU A 758 -14.25 11.17 1.27
C LEU A 758 -15.18 10.21 0.52
N SER A 759 -16.21 10.78 -0.10
CA SER A 759 -17.09 10.00 -0.97
C SER A 759 -16.34 9.59 -2.22
N HIS A 760 -16.05 8.28 -2.33
CA HIS A 760 -15.46 7.69 -3.51
C HIS A 760 -16.31 8.00 -4.75
N ALA A 761 -17.61 7.69 -4.71
CA ALA A 761 -18.52 7.89 -5.83
C ALA A 761 -18.57 9.34 -6.35
N LYS A 762 -18.73 10.33 -5.45
CA LYS A 762 -18.84 11.74 -5.86
C LYS A 762 -17.55 12.25 -6.48
N THR A 763 -16.42 11.94 -5.86
CA THR A 763 -15.08 12.38 -6.33
C THR A 763 -14.73 11.71 -7.66
N TRP A 764 -15.06 10.42 -7.79
CA TRP A 764 -14.91 9.63 -9.00
C TRP A 764 -15.72 10.19 -10.17
N LEU A 765 -17.03 10.36 -9.98
CA LEU A 765 -17.92 10.90 -11.01
C LEU A 765 -17.54 12.33 -11.41
N PHE A 766 -17.11 13.15 -10.44
CA PHE A 766 -16.61 14.50 -10.73
C PHE A 766 -15.37 14.48 -11.62
N ALA A 767 -14.42 13.56 -11.38
CA ALA A 767 -13.21 13.44 -12.20
C ALA A 767 -13.54 13.08 -13.66
N PHE A 768 -14.40 12.07 -13.84
CA PHE A 768 -14.85 11.63 -15.17
C PHE A 768 -15.70 12.68 -15.88
N ALA A 769 -16.59 13.37 -15.17
CA ALA A 769 -17.36 14.48 -15.70
C ALA A 769 -16.46 15.63 -16.18
N LEU A 770 -15.46 16.00 -15.39
CA LEU A 770 -14.50 17.04 -15.73
C LEU A 770 -13.62 16.63 -16.92
N GLY A 771 -13.14 15.39 -16.96
CA GLY A 771 -12.39 14.84 -18.10
C GLY A 771 -13.24 14.82 -19.39
N GLY A 772 -14.50 14.40 -19.30
CA GLY A 772 -15.44 14.45 -20.41
C GLY A 772 -15.73 15.87 -20.91
N LEU A 773 -15.93 16.82 -20.00
CA LEU A 773 -16.12 18.24 -20.34
C LEU A 773 -14.89 18.81 -21.07
N LEU A 774 -13.68 18.53 -20.58
CA LEU A 774 -12.43 18.93 -21.24
C LEU A 774 -12.29 18.29 -22.63
N THR A 775 -12.73 17.04 -22.78
CA THR A 775 -12.79 16.36 -24.09
C THR A 775 -13.76 17.07 -25.04
N GLY A 776 -14.90 17.54 -24.55
CA GLY A 776 -15.85 18.37 -25.31
C GLY A 776 -15.24 19.73 -25.74
N ILE A 777 -14.46 20.38 -24.87
CA ILE A 777 -13.73 21.62 -25.22
C ILE A 777 -12.72 21.33 -26.33
N ALA A 778 -11.94 20.25 -26.20
CA ALA A 778 -11.00 19.83 -27.23
C ALA A 778 -11.70 19.49 -28.56
N ALA A 779 -12.92 18.94 -28.53
CA ALA A 779 -13.72 18.69 -29.73
C ALA A 779 -14.07 19.99 -30.48
N VAL A 780 -14.45 21.05 -29.75
CA VAL A 780 -14.70 22.39 -30.33
C VAL A 780 -13.42 22.94 -30.98
N MET A 781 -12.29 22.85 -30.28
CA MET A 781 -11.00 23.31 -30.79
C MET A 781 -10.60 22.57 -32.08
N VAL A 782 -10.71 21.24 -32.10
CA VAL A 782 -10.37 20.42 -33.27
C VAL A 782 -11.29 20.71 -34.44
N LEU A 783 -12.61 20.76 -34.22
CA LEU A 783 -13.58 21.04 -35.29
C LEU A 783 -13.39 22.44 -35.89
N SER A 784 -13.06 23.42 -35.06
CA SER A 784 -12.72 24.78 -35.51
C SER A 784 -11.40 24.82 -36.29
N ALA A 785 -10.40 24.03 -35.88
CA ALA A 785 -9.11 23.97 -36.56
C ALA A 785 -9.20 23.25 -37.92
N SER A 786 -10.01 22.20 -38.02
CA SER A 786 -10.14 21.42 -39.25
C SER A 786 -11.14 22.00 -40.24
N MET A 787 -12.11 22.81 -39.78
CA MET A 787 -13.27 23.31 -40.54
C MET A 787 -14.12 22.21 -41.19
N GLN A 788 -13.91 20.96 -40.76
CA GLN A 788 -14.55 19.80 -41.33
C GLN A 788 -14.60 18.66 -40.32
N MET A 789 -15.71 17.91 -40.31
CA MET A 789 -15.84 16.70 -39.53
C MET A 789 -15.68 15.47 -40.42
N GLN A 790 -14.79 14.56 -40.01
CA GLN A 790 -14.53 13.27 -40.68
C GLN A 790 -14.83 12.11 -39.73
N SER A 791 -15.26 10.96 -40.28
CA SER A 791 -15.59 9.78 -39.47
C SER A 791 -14.39 9.18 -38.73
N GLN A 792 -13.16 9.41 -39.23
CA GLN A 792 -11.93 8.90 -38.62
C GLN A 792 -11.27 9.87 -37.63
N LEU A 793 -11.89 11.01 -37.32
CA LEU A 793 -11.31 12.01 -36.43
C LEU A 793 -10.79 11.40 -35.12
N ALA A 794 -9.64 11.89 -34.66
CA ALA A 794 -8.99 11.50 -33.40
C ALA A 794 -8.70 10.00 -33.21
N LYS A 795 -8.61 9.22 -34.30
CA LYS A 795 -8.13 7.83 -34.23
C LYS A 795 -6.71 7.79 -33.67
N GLY A 796 -6.47 7.00 -32.64
CA GLY A 796 -5.14 6.83 -32.04
C GLY A 796 -4.76 7.94 -31.05
N TRP A 797 -5.57 9.00 -30.93
CA TRP A 797 -5.31 10.10 -30.00
C TRP A 797 -5.60 9.71 -28.56
N GLU A 798 -6.30 8.60 -28.34
CA GLU A 798 -6.57 8.00 -27.02
C GLU A 798 -5.26 7.78 -26.24
N LEU A 799 -4.29 7.12 -26.89
CA LEU A 799 -3.00 6.81 -26.29
C LEU A 799 -2.11 8.05 -26.20
N GLN A 800 -2.21 8.97 -27.16
CA GLN A 800 -1.42 10.20 -27.15
C GLN A 800 -1.84 11.14 -26.01
N ALA A 801 -3.13 11.25 -25.69
CA ALA A 801 -3.61 12.04 -24.55
C ALA A 801 -3.07 11.47 -23.22
N ILE A 802 -3.08 10.14 -23.07
CA ILE A 802 -2.47 9.46 -21.92
C ILE A 802 -0.95 9.70 -21.90
N ALA A 803 -0.28 9.61 -23.06
CA ALA A 803 1.15 9.86 -23.18
C ALA A 803 1.53 11.25 -22.69
N VAL A 804 0.82 12.29 -23.15
CA VAL A 804 1.01 13.68 -22.71
C VAL A 804 0.92 13.78 -21.18
N ALA A 805 -0.08 13.16 -20.56
CA ALA A 805 -0.23 13.15 -19.11
C ALA A 805 0.94 12.44 -18.41
N VAL A 806 1.29 11.23 -18.86
CA VAL A 806 2.32 10.38 -18.22
C VAL A 806 3.72 10.97 -18.38
N ILE A 807 4.07 11.44 -19.58
CA ILE A 807 5.33 12.14 -19.87
C ILE A 807 5.43 13.42 -19.04
N GLY A 808 4.30 14.10 -18.84
CA GLY A 808 4.16 15.24 -17.94
C GLY A 808 4.25 14.90 -16.44
N GLY A 809 4.53 13.65 -16.07
CA GLY A 809 4.74 13.22 -14.68
C GLY A 809 3.46 12.82 -13.94
N VAL A 810 2.35 12.59 -14.64
CA VAL A 810 1.14 12.01 -14.03
C VAL A 810 1.36 10.52 -13.79
N SER A 811 1.14 10.09 -12.55
CA SER A 811 1.29 8.68 -12.15
C SER A 811 0.10 7.86 -12.64
N ILE A 812 0.36 6.83 -13.45
CA ILE A 812 -0.68 5.90 -13.94
C ILE A 812 -1.45 5.23 -12.80
N THR A 813 -0.80 5.02 -11.64
CA THR A 813 -1.45 4.42 -10.47
C THR A 813 -2.32 5.42 -9.68
N GLY A 814 -2.38 6.69 -10.11
CA GLY A 814 -3.09 7.76 -9.42
C GLY A 814 -2.27 8.49 -8.36
N GLY A 815 -2.88 9.53 -7.78
CA GLY A 815 -2.37 10.26 -6.61
C GLY A 815 -1.22 11.24 -6.85
N ARG A 816 -0.69 11.37 -8.08
CA ARG A 816 0.38 12.33 -8.45
C ARG A 816 0.19 12.88 -9.86
N GLY A 817 0.73 14.07 -10.09
CA GLY A 817 0.73 14.79 -11.37
C GLY A 817 0.47 16.29 -11.16
N THR A 818 0.93 17.13 -12.07
CA THR A 818 0.75 18.59 -12.00
C THR A 818 0.24 19.12 -13.33
N VAL A 819 -0.54 20.21 -13.29
CA VAL A 819 -1.03 20.88 -14.51
C VAL A 819 0.15 21.41 -15.36
N PRO A 820 1.16 22.09 -14.79
CA PRO A 820 2.36 22.49 -15.55
C PRO A 820 3.10 21.31 -16.16
N GLY A 821 3.22 20.20 -15.44
CA GLY A 821 3.84 18.98 -15.96
C GLY A 821 3.14 18.45 -17.21
N VAL A 822 1.80 18.37 -17.21
CA VAL A 822 1.01 17.94 -18.37
C VAL A 822 1.19 18.88 -19.57
N ILE A 823 1.24 20.20 -19.34
CA ILE A 823 1.48 21.19 -20.40
C ILE A 823 2.89 21.01 -20.99
N LEU A 824 3.91 20.84 -20.14
CA LEU A 824 5.26 20.54 -20.61
C LEU A 824 5.32 19.21 -21.37
N GLY A 825 4.56 18.20 -20.95
CA GLY A 825 4.41 16.94 -21.67
C GLY A 825 3.83 17.16 -23.08
N ALA A 826 2.83 18.04 -23.22
CA ALA A 826 2.23 18.39 -24.51
C ALA A 826 3.24 19.12 -25.41
N VAL A 827 3.98 20.09 -24.85
CA VAL A 827 5.06 20.80 -25.56
C VAL A 827 6.12 19.82 -26.04
N LEU A 828 6.63 18.95 -25.14
CA LEU A 828 7.67 17.99 -25.48
C LEU A 828 7.21 17.08 -26.61
N LEU A 829 6.03 16.46 -26.48
CA LEU A 829 5.54 15.52 -27.48
C LEU A 829 5.32 16.21 -28.83
N ARG A 830 4.94 17.49 -28.84
CA ARG A 830 4.81 18.26 -30.08
C ARG A 830 6.15 18.58 -30.73
N LEU A 831 7.14 18.99 -29.94
CA LEU A 831 8.50 19.23 -30.45
C LEU A 831 9.17 17.93 -30.94
N VAL A 832 8.96 16.82 -30.23
CA VAL A 832 9.42 15.50 -30.66
C VAL A 832 8.82 15.14 -32.01
N ASN A 833 7.50 15.30 -32.19
CA ASN A 833 6.87 15.03 -33.49
C ASN A 833 7.44 15.90 -34.61
N LEU A 834 7.72 17.18 -34.36
CA LEU A 834 8.39 18.05 -35.34
C LEU A 834 9.81 17.57 -35.67
N ALA A 835 10.58 17.14 -34.67
CA ALA A 835 11.91 16.60 -34.86
C ALA A 835 11.91 15.29 -35.65
N LEU A 836 10.98 14.37 -35.36
CA LEU A 836 10.85 13.10 -36.07
C LEU A 836 10.48 13.30 -37.54
N VAL A 837 9.56 14.21 -37.84
CA VAL A 837 9.22 14.58 -39.22
C VAL A 837 10.44 15.15 -39.95
N ARG A 838 11.26 15.96 -39.27
CA ARG A 838 12.50 16.51 -39.84
C ARG A 838 13.56 15.44 -40.12
N TRP A 839 13.56 14.35 -39.37
CA TRP A 839 14.41 13.18 -39.61
C TRP A 839 13.86 12.20 -40.65
N GLU A 840 12.80 12.58 -41.38
CA GLU A 840 12.14 11.74 -42.40
C GLU A 840 11.64 10.39 -41.85
N ILE A 841 11.37 10.33 -40.55
CA ILE A 841 10.84 9.15 -39.89
C ILE A 841 9.37 8.98 -40.29
N ARG A 842 9.01 7.80 -40.80
CA ARG A 842 7.65 7.49 -41.27
C ARG A 842 6.67 7.47 -40.12
N GLY A 843 5.39 7.76 -40.38
CA GLY A 843 4.34 7.85 -39.35
C GLY A 843 4.26 6.63 -38.42
N GLU A 844 4.38 5.41 -38.95
CA GLU A 844 4.38 4.18 -38.14
C GLU A 844 5.56 4.10 -37.16
N GLN A 845 6.72 4.64 -37.55
CA GLN A 845 7.92 4.68 -36.71
C GLN A 845 7.81 5.74 -35.61
N VAL A 846 7.03 6.81 -35.84
CA VAL A 846 6.71 7.81 -34.81
C VAL A 846 5.92 7.17 -33.67
N ASP A 847 4.92 6.33 -33.98
CA ASP A 847 4.14 5.63 -32.95
C ASP A 847 5.00 4.68 -32.11
N VAL A 848 5.96 3.98 -32.73
CA VAL A 848 6.95 3.15 -32.02
C VAL A 848 7.80 4.00 -31.06
N PHE A 849 8.27 5.16 -31.52
CA PHE A 849 9.08 6.06 -30.69
C PHE A 849 8.28 6.61 -29.50
N VAL A 850 7.06 7.10 -29.75
CA VAL A 850 6.17 7.60 -28.69
C VAL A 850 5.85 6.49 -27.68
N GLY A 851 5.56 5.27 -28.15
CA GLY A 851 5.37 4.11 -27.29
C GLY A 851 6.59 3.80 -26.41
N GLY A 852 7.80 3.83 -26.98
CA GLY A 852 9.05 3.67 -26.24
C GLY A 852 9.26 4.76 -25.18
N LEU A 853 8.90 6.01 -25.49
CA LEU A 853 9.02 7.13 -24.58
C LEU A 853 8.03 7.04 -23.40
N ILE A 854 6.80 6.57 -23.63
CA ILE A 854 5.84 6.24 -22.57
C ILE A 854 6.42 5.13 -21.66
N LEU A 855 6.94 4.05 -22.24
CA LEU A 855 7.53 2.95 -21.47
C LEU A 855 8.71 3.45 -20.62
N ALA A 856 9.58 4.29 -21.17
CA ALA A 856 10.68 4.88 -20.43
C ALA A 856 10.20 5.76 -19.26
N ALA A 857 9.17 6.59 -19.47
CA ALA A 857 8.58 7.41 -18.42
C ALA A 857 7.98 6.56 -17.28
N VAL A 858 7.27 5.48 -17.62
CA VAL A 858 6.70 4.54 -16.64
C VAL A 858 7.81 3.80 -15.88
N LEU A 859 8.84 3.30 -16.57
CA LEU A 859 9.98 2.63 -15.95
C LEU A 859 10.75 3.55 -15.01
N LEU A 860 10.91 4.82 -15.39
CA LEU A 860 11.54 5.83 -14.55
C LEU A 860 10.73 6.10 -13.27
N ASP A 861 9.40 6.25 -13.37
CA ASP A 861 8.53 6.40 -12.20
C ASP A 861 8.64 5.17 -11.26
N LEU A 862 8.60 3.96 -11.82
CA LEU A 862 8.78 2.72 -11.04
C LEU A 862 10.16 2.64 -10.36
N PHE A 863 11.22 3.07 -11.05
CA PHE A 863 12.58 3.08 -10.50
C PHE A 863 12.75 4.11 -9.38
N LEU A 864 12.21 5.32 -9.56
CA LEU A 864 12.25 6.37 -8.54
C LEU A 864 11.48 5.97 -7.27
N ARG A 865 10.40 5.17 -7.39
CA ARG A 865 9.69 4.59 -6.24
C ARG A 865 10.56 3.61 -5.44
N LYS A 866 11.26 2.69 -6.11
CA LYS A 866 12.11 1.68 -5.45
C LYS A 866 13.27 2.26 -4.63
N ARG A 867 13.71 3.49 -4.90
CA ARG A 867 14.74 4.18 -4.11
C ARG A 867 14.17 4.98 -2.91
N GLY A 868 12.86 5.21 -2.90
CA GLY A 868 12.17 5.94 -1.82
C GLY A 868 11.60 5.05 -0.72
N THR A 869 11.40 3.76 -1.01
CA THR A 869 11.23 2.68 -0.05
C THR A 869 12.58 2.13 0.37
#